data_AF-A0A939EFW9-F1
#
_entry.id   AF-A0A939EFW9-F1
#
_cell.length_a   1.000
_cell.length_b   1.000
_cell.length_c   1.000
_cell.angle_alpha   90.00
_cell.angle_beta   90.00
_cell.angle_gamma   90.00
#
_symmetry.space_group_name_H-M   'P 1'
#
loop_
_entity.id
_entity.type
_entity.pdbx_description
1 polymer ?
#
loop_
_entity_poly.entity_id
_entity_poly.type
_entity_poly.pdbx_seq_one_letter_code
_entity_poly.pdbx_strand_id
1 'polypeptide(L)'
;MIEKPGGLEAAGAIGSLTRQTLEKLARDQRLNDRERFHLEAIIIPERRPAIDIVDGSYETRHQDWLHLNDGPVRDRLRQAFPSIGRLELPGHPSVPYGGTAFVVGDGLLMTNRHVAELFCEGIGTSGLRFITGVESGVDFLRERRSTHQEYIRITSVVLIHPYWDVAIVRTEGLRQSRHPLQLSTEPGANLLEREVALVGFPAYDPRNPADVQNFVFDGVYGIKRLQPGVLKTLAPVESYRHEVEALTHDSSTLGGNSGSCVLDLKSGDVLGVHFGGSYGTANFCVAAGDLARDGRVIDTGVRFSGPVQRADVPWDAYWQATEAAIPAAAPDNSSSPLPDRTSAMAQQTGEIRLSIPLEITIRVGEGVTTAAAATGALSATDGTERALEPFHDTDYSTRTGYDPDFLGPAVPLPTPRKPEDLARLEDGGHLLHYHHFSLAMHKKRRLALFTAANVDASAAAKRPGNRPNADYTRDGLGKLGPNDQEKWFSDQRILATEQLPDKFFTKDKGAFDKGHIVRRDDVAWGRTYEEMQNANGDTFHVTNCSPQVLGFNRSSRGKDNWGDLENLILRQADTEKLVVFGGPVLADADPVFLGVDLEGDVRVRIPEKYWKVVVAEKNGQLESFAFLLEQDLSDVPLEFAVPQKWKRSLRPVRVIEDLAQIDFHETIRNADQSGTNEAVAFAEAAGVTPPGGSGEAAGNTGGEAPGIDIGDILADWQKLQSEERSFEDFDTVRFVVSLGKSMTDQTVKAEVEDLLGLTVDVAGLFYSDPDLDRYRAIDIPGVVWDDRADLFDVARAIRTRLEAETVEPDLDTRYYDSDGGAPAIEGSAESSDVAFWCWVDENDPNIKPDDTDWAVTKTGVPEAWAFSSQEGKPAKGRGIRVFQPDTGVVPAHTEMPPRAADNPRSANFVEPGQRPVDPLRGSGNLGHGTATGSVVASPEAGKVRGTAPEAELVPVRCIRSVAVFNQSRVAQAIDHARRNDAHIITMSLGGVPSWALHSAVRKAVKANIIVFSAAGNCVETVVWPARYDEVIAVGGINFRDLPWKGSCSGRSVDISGPAELVLRADARDSTNLSKVGGGQGTSFATAHLAGIAACWLAHHGRDALIAKLRPGQTLQDQFRAMIASTARVPAGFDTDNYGAGIIDAEALVKRDPDAVLGLETIVERTRSSGELVAELLREIAGSGGLESAAPVLRDKQSELELACVGLDASRVRKRASRSLEAQPPMRVSGGLKTMLQGDVLDLVRSGGVR
;
A
#
# COMPACT_ATOMS: atom_id res chain seq x y z
N MET A 1 8.24 37.77 -22.34
CA MET A 1 8.21 37.68 -23.82
C MET A 1 8.44 36.21 -24.18
N ILE A 2 7.53 35.66 -25.02
CA ILE A 2 7.64 34.38 -25.80
C ILE A 2 7.48 33.10 -24.94
N GLU A 3 6.32 32.42 -24.83
CA GLU A 3 5.47 31.60 -25.76
C GLU A 3 5.63 30.06 -25.55
N LYS A 4 4.49 29.36 -25.41
CA LYS A 4 4.22 27.90 -25.23
C LYS A 4 4.27 27.14 -26.59
N PRO A 5 4.37 25.77 -26.72
CA PRO A 5 3.32 24.74 -26.37
C PRO A 5 3.86 23.31 -26.05
N GLY A 6 3.13 22.25 -25.65
CA GLY A 6 1.71 21.93 -25.44
C GLY A 6 1.54 20.39 -25.36
N GLY A 7 0.51 19.89 -24.65
CA GLY A 7 -0.03 18.53 -24.82
C GLY A 7 -0.07 17.61 -23.60
N LEU A 8 -0.94 17.88 -22.61
CA LEU A 8 -1.47 16.90 -21.64
C LEU A 8 -2.52 17.57 -20.71
N GLU A 9 -3.65 18.04 -21.25
CA GLU A 9 -4.70 18.67 -20.41
C GLU A 9 -6.11 18.04 -20.53
N ALA A 10 -6.33 17.06 -21.41
CA ALA A 10 -7.69 16.53 -21.61
C ALA A 10 -8.14 15.43 -20.61
N ALA A 11 -7.23 14.79 -19.86
CA ALA A 11 -7.59 13.70 -18.92
C ALA A 11 -7.84 14.17 -17.47
N GLY A 12 -7.44 15.40 -17.11
CA GLY A 12 -7.53 15.93 -15.74
C GLY A 12 -8.88 16.48 -15.33
N ALA A 13 -9.78 16.75 -16.29
CA ALA A 13 -11.04 17.45 -16.02
C ALA A 13 -12.11 16.57 -15.34
N ILE A 14 -12.06 15.25 -15.50
CA ILE A 14 -13.07 14.32 -14.94
C ILE A 14 -12.71 13.90 -13.50
N GLY A 15 -11.42 13.74 -13.19
CA GLY A 15 -10.95 13.40 -11.84
C GLY A 15 -11.05 14.56 -10.84
N SER A 16 -10.89 15.81 -11.29
CA SER A 16 -10.97 16.98 -10.41
C SER A 16 -12.40 17.31 -9.99
N LEU A 17 -13.37 17.12 -10.88
CA LEU A 17 -14.79 17.37 -10.61
C LEU A 17 -15.36 16.35 -9.59
N THR A 18 -14.92 15.10 -9.67
CA THR A 18 -15.32 14.01 -8.75
C THR A 18 -14.81 14.25 -7.32
N ARG A 19 -13.55 14.68 -7.19
CA ARG A 19 -12.96 15.02 -5.88
C ARG A 19 -13.60 16.27 -5.29
N GLN A 20 -13.88 17.30 -6.10
CA GLN A 20 -14.60 18.51 -5.66
C GLN A 20 -16.03 18.23 -5.20
N THR A 21 -16.73 17.28 -5.83
CA THR A 21 -18.10 16.88 -5.46
C THR A 21 -18.14 16.23 -4.08
N LEU A 22 -17.20 15.32 -3.79
CA LEU A 22 -17.06 14.64 -2.51
C LEU A 22 -16.63 15.59 -1.38
N GLU A 23 -15.75 16.55 -1.68
CA GLU A 23 -15.32 17.59 -0.74
C GLU A 23 -16.43 18.60 -0.42
N LYS A 24 -17.34 18.88 -1.36
CA LYS A 24 -18.51 19.73 -1.13
C LYS A 24 -19.58 19.04 -0.30
N LEU A 25 -19.85 17.75 -0.55
CA LEU A 25 -20.77 16.93 0.25
C LEU A 25 -20.29 16.77 1.70
N ALA A 26 -18.99 16.53 1.90
CA ALA A 26 -18.39 16.45 3.24
C ALA A 26 -18.43 17.78 4.02
N ARG A 27 -18.77 18.89 3.35
CA ARG A 27 -18.88 20.25 3.90
C ARG A 27 -20.29 20.83 3.82
N ASP A 28 -21.30 20.01 3.48
CA ASP A 28 -22.70 20.40 3.34
C ASP A 28 -22.97 21.53 2.31
N GLN A 29 -22.19 21.57 1.23
CA GLN A 29 -22.30 22.57 0.16
C GLN A 29 -23.10 22.07 -1.05
N ARG A 30 -23.88 22.97 -1.68
CA ARG A 30 -24.78 22.67 -2.82
C ARG A 30 -23.98 22.28 -4.08
N LEU A 31 -24.36 21.14 -4.70
CA LEU A 31 -23.73 20.59 -5.90
C LEU A 31 -24.34 21.16 -7.19
N ASN A 32 -23.57 21.25 -8.27
CA ASN A 32 -24.09 21.62 -9.60
C ASN A 32 -24.46 20.39 -10.46
N ASP A 33 -25.09 20.61 -11.63
CA ASP A 33 -25.67 19.53 -12.45
C ASP A 33 -24.68 18.49 -12.95
N ARG A 34 -23.44 18.92 -13.20
CA ARG A 34 -22.36 18.07 -13.70
C ARG A 34 -21.71 17.27 -12.56
N GLU A 35 -21.82 17.75 -11.33
CA GLU A 35 -21.37 17.10 -10.09
C GLU A 35 -22.39 16.05 -9.59
N ARG A 36 -23.70 16.29 -9.79
CA ARG A 36 -24.78 15.34 -9.46
C ARG A 36 -24.90 14.12 -10.38
N PHE A 37 -24.44 14.23 -11.64
CA PHE A 37 -24.33 13.11 -12.60
C PHE A 37 -23.60 11.89 -12.01
N HIS A 38 -22.90 12.06 -10.88
CA HIS A 38 -22.05 11.06 -10.30
C HIS A 38 -22.57 10.36 -9.03
N LEU A 39 -23.84 10.51 -8.69
CA LEU A 39 -24.43 9.86 -7.51
C LEU A 39 -25.52 8.90 -7.99
N GLU A 40 -25.23 7.59 -8.06
CA GLU A 40 -26.21 6.49 -8.14
C GLU A 40 -25.93 5.54 -6.97
N ALA A 41 -26.96 4.93 -6.42
CA ALA A 41 -26.93 4.49 -5.03
C ALA A 41 -27.54 3.11 -4.79
N ILE A 42 -26.78 2.29 -4.07
CA ILE A 42 -27.31 1.09 -3.41
C ILE A 42 -27.93 1.53 -2.08
N ILE A 43 -29.24 1.29 -1.92
CA ILE A 43 -30.00 1.82 -0.77
C ILE A 43 -30.11 0.79 0.36
N ILE A 44 -30.47 -0.46 0.06
CA ILE A 44 -30.61 -1.54 1.06
C ILE A 44 -30.07 -2.85 0.46
N PRO A 45 -28.75 -3.08 0.50
CA PRO A 45 -28.08 -4.19 -0.20
C PRO A 45 -28.72 -5.56 0.07
N GLU A 46 -29.13 -5.83 1.31
CA GLU A 46 -29.68 -7.12 1.74
C GLU A 46 -31.16 -7.35 1.36
N ARG A 47 -31.89 -6.31 0.91
CA ARG A 47 -33.34 -6.39 0.64
C ARG A 47 -33.74 -6.04 -0.78
N ARG A 48 -32.80 -5.60 -1.61
CA ARG A 48 -33.04 -5.08 -2.98
C ARG A 48 -32.07 -5.77 -3.95
N PRO A 49 -32.36 -7.02 -4.34
CA PRO A 49 -31.47 -7.80 -5.20
C PRO A 49 -31.43 -7.23 -6.63
N ALA A 50 -30.36 -7.48 -7.37
CA ALA A 50 -30.35 -7.30 -8.83
C ALA A 50 -30.55 -8.66 -9.51
N ILE A 51 -31.74 -8.92 -10.03
CA ILE A 51 -32.12 -10.21 -10.60
C ILE A 51 -31.68 -10.27 -12.07
N ASP A 52 -31.06 -11.37 -12.47
CA ASP A 52 -30.67 -11.57 -13.86
C ASP A 52 -31.86 -11.78 -14.78
N ILE A 53 -31.76 -11.20 -15.97
CA ILE A 53 -32.58 -11.57 -17.10
C ILE A 53 -31.74 -12.49 -18.00
N VAL A 54 -32.30 -13.66 -18.31
CA VAL A 54 -31.71 -14.71 -19.14
C VAL A 54 -32.78 -15.19 -20.11
N ASP A 55 -32.48 -15.15 -21.40
CA ASP A 55 -33.36 -15.55 -22.51
C ASP A 55 -34.76 -14.90 -22.42
N GLY A 56 -34.80 -13.59 -22.12
CA GLY A 56 -36.04 -12.82 -21.97
C GLY A 56 -36.90 -13.22 -20.78
N SER A 57 -36.33 -13.88 -19.77
CA SER A 57 -37.02 -14.29 -18.55
C SER A 57 -36.14 -14.10 -17.33
N TYR A 58 -36.72 -14.27 -16.14
CA TYR A 58 -36.00 -14.18 -14.87
C TYR A 58 -36.59 -15.18 -13.87
N GLU A 59 -35.84 -15.46 -12.82
CA GLU A 59 -36.30 -16.18 -11.64
C GLU A 59 -35.66 -15.56 -10.40
N THR A 60 -36.48 -15.16 -9.42
CA THR A 60 -35.97 -14.66 -8.14
C THR A 60 -36.15 -15.68 -7.02
N ARG A 61 -35.16 -15.75 -6.13
CA ARG A 61 -35.18 -16.58 -4.91
C ARG A 61 -35.20 -15.75 -3.63
N HIS A 62 -35.26 -14.42 -3.78
CA HIS A 62 -35.21 -13.50 -2.67
C HIS A 62 -36.58 -13.46 -1.96
N GLN A 63 -36.61 -13.73 -0.65
CA GLN A 63 -37.84 -13.92 0.13
C GLN A 63 -38.83 -12.76 -0.02
N ASP A 64 -38.36 -11.52 0.10
CA ASP A 64 -39.20 -10.31 -0.02
C ASP A 64 -39.82 -10.13 -1.43
N TRP A 65 -39.29 -10.79 -2.46
CA TRP A 65 -39.66 -10.57 -3.87
C TRP A 65 -40.12 -11.85 -4.59
N LEU A 66 -40.40 -12.94 -3.86
CA LEU A 66 -40.83 -14.21 -4.47
C LEU A 66 -42.09 -14.07 -5.32
N HIS A 67 -42.98 -13.13 -4.98
CA HIS A 67 -44.21 -12.84 -5.70
C HIS A 67 -43.97 -12.32 -7.14
N LEU A 68 -42.76 -11.84 -7.47
CA LEU A 68 -42.42 -11.50 -8.85
C LEU A 68 -42.51 -12.71 -9.78
N ASN A 69 -42.28 -13.93 -9.25
CA ASN A 69 -42.40 -15.15 -10.02
C ASN A 69 -43.86 -15.53 -10.33
N ASP A 70 -44.85 -14.86 -9.71
CA ASP A 70 -46.27 -15.15 -9.92
C ASP A 70 -46.67 -14.84 -11.37
N GLY A 71 -47.40 -15.76 -12.00
CA GLY A 71 -47.73 -15.73 -13.43
C GLY A 71 -48.13 -14.35 -13.96
N PRO A 72 -49.14 -13.66 -13.37
CA PRO A 72 -49.58 -12.35 -13.86
C PRO A 72 -48.52 -11.24 -13.81
N VAL A 73 -47.69 -11.21 -12.75
CA VAL A 73 -46.62 -10.20 -12.58
C VAL A 73 -45.45 -10.53 -13.50
N ARG A 74 -45.07 -11.82 -13.54
CA ARG A 74 -43.99 -12.34 -14.39
C ARG A 74 -44.27 -12.10 -15.87
N ASP A 75 -45.49 -12.35 -16.32
CA ASP A 75 -45.88 -12.16 -17.72
C ASP A 75 -45.79 -10.69 -18.15
N ARG A 76 -46.21 -9.75 -17.29
CA ARG A 76 -46.09 -8.30 -17.56
C ARG A 76 -44.63 -7.86 -17.70
N LEU A 77 -43.77 -8.28 -16.78
CA LEU A 77 -42.35 -7.90 -16.81
C LEU A 77 -41.63 -8.51 -18.02
N ARG A 78 -41.90 -9.79 -18.34
CA ARG A 78 -41.32 -10.46 -19.53
C ARG A 78 -41.73 -9.79 -20.84
N GLN A 79 -42.95 -9.25 -20.93
CA GLN A 79 -43.40 -8.51 -22.10
C GLN A 79 -42.65 -7.18 -22.29
N ALA A 80 -42.11 -6.60 -21.21
CA ALA A 80 -41.39 -5.33 -21.28
C ALA A 80 -39.93 -5.47 -21.74
N PHE A 81 -39.24 -6.56 -21.39
CA PHE A 81 -37.79 -6.72 -21.62
C PHE A 81 -37.32 -6.59 -23.08
N PRO A 82 -38.06 -7.04 -24.10
CA PRO A 82 -37.63 -6.87 -25.51
C PRO A 82 -37.58 -5.40 -25.95
N SER A 83 -38.30 -4.53 -25.24
CA SER A 83 -38.41 -3.10 -25.53
C SER A 83 -37.43 -2.24 -24.71
N ILE A 84 -36.49 -2.84 -23.99
CA ILE A 84 -35.52 -2.14 -23.12
C ILE A 84 -34.11 -2.59 -23.52
N GLY A 85 -33.22 -1.65 -23.81
CA GLY A 85 -31.89 -1.91 -24.32
C GLY A 85 -30.83 -0.96 -23.78
N ARG A 86 -29.57 -1.35 -23.95
CA ARG A 86 -28.40 -0.58 -23.52
C ARG A 86 -28.01 0.38 -24.63
N LEU A 87 -27.86 1.66 -24.30
CA LEU A 87 -27.48 2.69 -25.26
C LEU A 87 -25.96 2.65 -25.47
N GLU A 88 -25.54 2.13 -26.61
CA GLU A 88 -24.16 1.93 -27.03
C GLU A 88 -23.62 3.18 -27.75
N LEU A 89 -22.34 3.50 -27.53
CA LEU A 89 -21.66 4.65 -28.13
C LEU A 89 -20.33 4.25 -28.81
N PRO A 90 -20.38 3.44 -29.88
CA PRO A 90 -19.17 3.01 -30.58
C PRO A 90 -18.40 4.21 -31.12
N GLY A 91 -17.10 4.27 -30.80
CA GLY A 91 -16.21 5.36 -31.19
C GLY A 91 -16.10 6.51 -30.18
N HIS A 92 -16.89 6.52 -29.10
CA HIS A 92 -16.69 7.48 -28.01
C HIS A 92 -15.38 7.15 -27.25
N PRO A 93 -14.49 8.13 -27.00
CA PRO A 93 -13.09 7.88 -26.61
C PRO A 93 -12.89 7.29 -25.20
N SER A 94 -13.90 7.35 -24.34
CA SER A 94 -13.78 6.99 -22.91
C SER A 94 -14.95 6.21 -22.33
N VAL A 95 -16.06 6.07 -23.05
CA VAL A 95 -17.30 5.46 -22.53
C VAL A 95 -17.90 4.57 -23.61
N PRO A 96 -17.89 3.23 -23.46
CA PRO A 96 -18.37 2.32 -24.50
C PRO A 96 -19.91 2.30 -24.64
N TYR A 97 -20.65 2.64 -23.59
CA TYR A 97 -22.12 2.76 -23.58
C TYR A 97 -22.56 3.81 -22.54
N GLY A 98 -23.59 4.61 -22.87
CA GLY A 98 -23.97 5.81 -22.13
C GLY A 98 -25.08 5.63 -21.09
N GLY A 99 -25.90 4.57 -21.19
CA GLY A 99 -27.03 4.35 -20.28
C GLY A 99 -28.05 3.35 -20.83
N THR A 100 -29.30 3.52 -20.42
CA THR A 100 -30.45 2.69 -20.81
C THR A 100 -31.41 3.48 -21.69
N ALA A 101 -32.03 2.82 -22.67
CA ALA A 101 -33.10 3.38 -23.49
C ALA A 101 -34.23 2.35 -23.68
N PHE A 102 -35.47 2.82 -23.75
CA PHE A 102 -36.64 1.96 -23.93
C PHE A 102 -37.64 2.51 -24.94
N VAL A 103 -38.36 1.61 -25.60
CA VAL A 103 -39.30 1.95 -26.68
C VAL A 103 -40.56 2.60 -26.10
N VAL A 104 -40.90 3.80 -26.56
CA VAL A 104 -42.02 4.61 -26.08
C VAL A 104 -43.04 4.97 -27.16
N GLY A 105 -42.71 4.72 -28.43
CA GLY A 105 -43.61 4.98 -29.56
C GLY A 105 -43.12 4.26 -30.82
N ASP A 106 -43.74 4.58 -31.96
CA ASP A 106 -43.35 3.96 -33.23
C ASP A 106 -41.99 4.47 -33.71
N GLY A 107 -40.97 3.61 -33.62
CA GLY A 107 -39.56 3.96 -33.87
C GLY A 107 -38.97 4.98 -32.90
N LEU A 108 -39.58 5.16 -31.71
CA LEU A 108 -39.16 6.13 -30.70
C LEU A 108 -38.66 5.44 -29.45
N LEU A 109 -37.53 5.91 -28.93
CA LEU A 109 -37.01 5.52 -27.62
C LEU A 109 -36.84 6.73 -26.71
N MET A 110 -36.97 6.48 -25.41
CA MET A 110 -36.73 7.45 -24.36
C MET A 110 -35.48 7.07 -23.58
N THR A 111 -34.69 8.08 -23.20
CA THR A 111 -33.52 7.98 -22.32
C THR A 111 -33.38 9.31 -21.55
N ASN A 112 -32.32 9.50 -20.76
CA ASN A 112 -32.07 10.78 -20.10
C ASN A 112 -31.45 11.81 -21.04
N ARG A 113 -31.58 13.09 -20.67
CA ARG A 113 -30.96 14.19 -21.40
C ARG A 113 -29.44 14.12 -21.32
N HIS A 114 -28.85 13.89 -20.15
CA HIS A 114 -27.38 13.81 -20.05
C HIS A 114 -26.81 12.66 -20.90
N VAL A 115 -27.57 11.56 -21.05
CA VAL A 115 -27.16 10.44 -21.91
C VAL A 115 -27.17 10.87 -23.38
N ALA A 116 -28.19 11.63 -23.81
CA ALA A 116 -28.24 12.19 -25.17
C ALA A 116 -27.12 13.21 -25.45
N GLU A 117 -26.75 14.02 -24.46
CA GLU A 117 -25.67 15.02 -24.56
C GLU A 117 -24.27 14.39 -24.83
N LEU A 118 -24.10 13.08 -24.62
CA LEU A 118 -22.86 12.37 -24.96
C LEU A 118 -22.66 12.20 -26.47
N PHE A 119 -23.72 12.27 -27.26
CA PHE A 119 -23.66 12.06 -28.72
C PHE A 119 -24.43 13.12 -29.53
N CYS A 120 -25.13 14.05 -28.89
CA CYS A 120 -25.90 15.10 -29.53
C CYS A 120 -25.71 16.44 -28.84
N GLU A 121 -25.44 17.49 -29.62
CA GLU A 121 -25.46 18.88 -29.18
C GLU A 121 -26.83 19.50 -29.43
N GLY A 122 -27.25 20.40 -28.53
CA GLY A 122 -28.50 21.15 -28.63
C GLY A 122 -29.48 20.83 -27.51
N ILE A 123 -30.58 21.59 -27.46
CA ILE A 123 -31.62 21.50 -26.43
C ILE A 123 -32.95 21.90 -27.07
N GLY A 124 -34.04 21.29 -26.63
CA GLY A 124 -35.38 21.48 -27.19
C GLY A 124 -35.68 20.54 -28.36
N THR A 125 -36.44 21.01 -29.34
CA THR A 125 -36.89 20.22 -30.52
C THR A 125 -36.20 20.64 -31.83
N SER A 126 -35.33 21.64 -31.80
CA SER A 126 -34.72 22.24 -32.98
C SER A 126 -33.25 22.59 -32.71
N GLY A 127 -32.42 22.55 -33.76
CA GLY A 127 -30.97 22.77 -33.63
C GLY A 127 -30.17 21.59 -33.06
N LEU A 128 -30.81 20.43 -32.88
CA LEU A 128 -30.20 19.19 -32.41
C LEU A 128 -29.26 18.60 -33.49
N ARG A 129 -28.00 18.33 -33.13
CA ARG A 129 -26.97 17.82 -34.06
C ARG A 129 -26.12 16.76 -33.41
N PHE A 130 -25.90 15.64 -34.11
CA PHE A 130 -24.95 14.64 -33.65
C PHE A 130 -23.53 15.19 -33.57
N ILE A 131 -22.79 14.76 -32.55
CA ILE A 131 -21.37 15.06 -32.39
C ILE A 131 -20.58 14.29 -33.46
N THR A 132 -19.72 15.00 -34.19
CA THR A 132 -18.93 14.41 -35.27
C THR A 132 -18.03 13.29 -34.74
N GLY A 133 -18.10 12.10 -35.36
CA GLY A 133 -17.25 10.95 -35.03
C GLY A 133 -17.76 10.08 -33.88
N VAL A 134 -18.92 10.39 -33.30
CA VAL A 134 -19.57 9.56 -32.27
C VAL A 134 -20.79 8.88 -32.88
N GLU A 135 -20.74 7.55 -33.01
CA GLU A 135 -21.91 6.75 -33.39
C GLU A 135 -22.76 6.43 -32.15
N SER A 136 -24.07 6.24 -32.34
CA SER A 136 -24.99 5.88 -31.26
C SER A 136 -26.03 4.85 -31.72
N GLY A 137 -26.37 3.94 -30.82
CA GLY A 137 -27.34 2.88 -31.06
C GLY A 137 -27.79 2.20 -29.77
N VAL A 138 -28.74 1.28 -29.86
CA VAL A 138 -29.30 0.57 -28.71
C VAL A 138 -29.21 -0.93 -28.95
N ASP A 139 -28.60 -1.65 -28.01
CA ASP A 139 -28.53 -3.11 -28.00
C ASP A 139 -29.57 -3.70 -27.03
N PHE A 140 -30.52 -4.47 -27.57
CA PHE A 140 -31.65 -4.99 -26.81
C PHE A 140 -31.41 -6.35 -26.13
N LEU A 141 -30.32 -7.06 -26.40
CA LEU A 141 -30.13 -8.48 -26.00
C LEU A 141 -29.02 -8.74 -24.97
N ARG A 142 -28.42 -7.69 -24.38
CA ARG A 142 -27.33 -7.78 -23.40
C ARG A 142 -27.75 -8.43 -22.08
N GLU A 143 -28.01 -9.73 -22.08
CA GLU A 143 -28.49 -10.55 -20.97
C GLU A 143 -27.40 -11.49 -20.44
N ARG A 144 -27.56 -12.04 -19.23
CA ARG A 144 -26.54 -12.92 -18.63
C ARG A 144 -26.43 -14.19 -19.47
N ARG A 145 -25.20 -14.57 -19.85
CA ARG A 145 -24.85 -15.74 -20.68
C ARG A 145 -25.22 -15.67 -22.17
N SER A 146 -25.69 -14.52 -22.67
CA SER A 146 -25.92 -14.31 -24.11
C SER A 146 -24.73 -13.60 -24.76
N THR A 147 -24.22 -14.15 -25.86
CA THR A 147 -23.24 -13.49 -26.75
C THR A 147 -23.90 -12.78 -27.93
N HIS A 148 -25.23 -12.87 -28.06
CA HIS A 148 -26.00 -12.28 -29.14
C HIS A 148 -26.17 -10.78 -28.90
N GLN A 149 -25.98 -9.97 -29.95
CA GLN A 149 -26.23 -8.54 -29.94
C GLN A 149 -27.34 -8.21 -30.93
N GLU A 150 -28.26 -7.33 -30.51
CA GLU A 150 -29.28 -6.78 -31.41
C GLU A 150 -29.21 -5.26 -31.39
N TYR A 151 -28.16 -4.77 -32.07
CA TYR A 151 -27.85 -3.36 -32.18
C TYR A 151 -28.73 -2.67 -33.23
N ILE A 152 -29.46 -1.64 -32.80
CA ILE A 152 -30.25 -0.77 -33.67
C ILE A 152 -29.70 0.65 -33.58
N ARG A 153 -29.31 1.22 -34.72
CA ARG A 153 -28.72 2.56 -34.79
C ARG A 153 -29.75 3.66 -34.51
N ILE A 154 -29.35 4.68 -33.74
CA ILE A 154 -30.10 5.92 -33.58
C ILE A 154 -29.87 6.81 -34.80
N THR A 155 -30.95 7.21 -35.45
CA THR A 155 -30.91 7.96 -36.72
C THR A 155 -31.19 9.45 -36.53
N SER A 156 -31.89 9.84 -35.46
CA SER A 156 -32.02 11.26 -35.07
C SER A 156 -32.39 11.42 -33.59
N VAL A 157 -32.10 12.58 -33.03
CA VAL A 157 -32.63 13.01 -31.72
C VAL A 157 -33.85 13.87 -31.98
N VAL A 158 -34.99 13.48 -31.40
CA VAL A 158 -36.30 14.11 -31.61
C VAL A 158 -36.50 15.28 -30.65
N LEU A 159 -36.10 15.09 -29.39
CA LEU A 159 -36.32 16.06 -28.33
C LEU A 159 -35.26 15.88 -27.23
N ILE A 160 -34.69 16.98 -26.76
CA ILE A 160 -33.94 17.03 -25.49
C ILE A 160 -34.66 18.03 -24.58
N HIS A 161 -35.21 17.56 -23.46
CA HIS A 161 -36.11 18.37 -22.65
C HIS A 161 -35.34 19.48 -21.88
N PRO A 162 -35.79 20.74 -21.89
CA PRO A 162 -35.03 21.84 -21.30
C PRO A 162 -35.05 21.87 -19.76
N TYR A 163 -36.10 21.34 -19.15
CA TYR A 163 -36.29 21.27 -17.70
C TYR A 163 -36.04 19.88 -17.09
N TRP A 164 -36.80 18.86 -17.52
CA TRP A 164 -36.62 17.46 -17.11
C TRP A 164 -35.40 16.80 -17.73
N ASP A 165 -34.79 15.85 -17.01
CA ASP A 165 -33.68 15.03 -17.50
C ASP A 165 -34.16 13.89 -18.42
N VAL A 166 -34.75 14.26 -19.56
CA VAL A 166 -35.33 13.33 -20.53
C VAL A 166 -34.97 13.73 -21.96
N ALA A 167 -34.66 12.74 -22.78
CA ALA A 167 -34.52 12.88 -24.22
C ALA A 167 -35.28 11.78 -24.96
N ILE A 168 -35.75 12.11 -26.15
CA ILE A 168 -36.43 11.19 -27.06
C ILE A 168 -35.62 11.10 -28.35
N VAL A 169 -35.33 9.88 -28.76
CA VAL A 169 -34.53 9.57 -29.94
C VAL A 169 -35.32 8.69 -30.91
N ARG A 170 -34.92 8.72 -32.18
CA ARG A 170 -35.51 7.93 -33.26
C ARG A 170 -34.50 6.94 -33.81
N THR A 171 -35.00 5.77 -34.17
CA THR A 171 -34.24 4.67 -34.76
C THR A 171 -34.96 4.13 -35.97
N GLU A 172 -34.22 3.62 -36.95
CA GLU A 172 -34.78 2.89 -38.10
C GLU A 172 -34.68 1.38 -37.88
N GLY A 173 -35.69 0.63 -38.30
CA GLY A 173 -35.64 -0.85 -38.28
C GLY A 173 -36.14 -1.51 -37.00
N LEU A 174 -36.87 -0.82 -36.11
CA LEU A 174 -37.69 -1.47 -35.07
C LEU A 174 -38.81 -2.28 -35.75
N ARG A 175 -38.51 -3.55 -36.11
CA ARG A 175 -39.50 -4.48 -36.69
C ARG A 175 -40.50 -4.94 -35.63
N GLN A 176 -41.64 -5.45 -36.10
CA GLN A 176 -42.92 -5.73 -35.40
C GLN A 176 -42.90 -6.51 -34.06
N SER A 177 -41.75 -6.92 -33.52
CA SER A 177 -41.62 -7.71 -32.28
C SER A 177 -41.44 -6.89 -30.99
N ARG A 178 -41.24 -5.55 -31.08
CA ARG A 178 -41.05 -4.68 -29.90
C ARG A 178 -42.23 -3.75 -29.70
N HIS A 179 -42.98 -3.98 -28.63
CA HIS A 179 -44.15 -3.18 -28.30
C HIS A 179 -43.74 -1.95 -27.49
N PRO A 180 -44.17 -0.73 -27.88
CA PRO A 180 -43.91 0.45 -27.07
C PRO A 180 -44.49 0.31 -25.66
N LEU A 181 -43.66 0.63 -24.66
CA LEU A 181 -44.09 0.70 -23.26
C LEU A 181 -44.94 1.95 -23.05
N GLN A 182 -46.01 1.82 -22.27
CA GLN A 182 -46.94 2.91 -22.02
C GLN A 182 -46.50 3.69 -20.78
N LEU A 183 -46.44 5.02 -20.89
CA LEU A 183 -46.17 5.90 -19.76
C LEU A 183 -47.46 6.17 -18.99
N SER A 184 -47.41 6.07 -17.66
CA SER A 184 -48.57 6.35 -16.81
C SER A 184 -48.96 7.83 -16.89
N THR A 185 -50.26 8.11 -16.97
CA THR A 185 -50.82 9.46 -16.82
C THR A 185 -51.13 9.82 -15.36
N GLU A 186 -50.90 8.90 -14.42
CA GLU A 186 -51.16 9.12 -13.01
C GLU A 186 -50.12 10.09 -12.40
N PRO A 187 -50.54 11.13 -11.64
CA PRO A 187 -49.61 12.05 -10.99
C PRO A 187 -48.70 11.34 -9.99
N GLY A 188 -47.41 11.74 -9.93
CA GLY A 188 -46.41 11.12 -9.07
C GLY A 188 -46.79 11.06 -7.58
N ALA A 189 -47.50 12.06 -7.07
CA ALA A 189 -47.97 12.12 -5.68
C ALA A 189 -48.93 10.97 -5.31
N ASN A 190 -49.62 10.36 -6.29
CA ASN A 190 -50.55 9.26 -6.06
C ASN A 190 -49.87 7.87 -6.14
N LEU A 191 -48.58 7.83 -6.52
CA LEU A 191 -47.85 6.60 -6.78
C LEU A 191 -46.97 6.15 -5.59
N LEU A 192 -47.01 6.87 -4.47
CA LEU A 192 -46.17 6.57 -3.30
C LEU A 192 -46.51 5.19 -2.71
N GLU A 193 -45.51 4.54 -2.14
CA GLU A 193 -45.55 3.18 -1.57
C GLU A 193 -45.84 2.05 -2.57
N ARG A 194 -45.93 2.36 -3.87
CA ARG A 194 -46.16 1.36 -4.91
C ARG A 194 -44.89 0.56 -5.17
N GLU A 195 -45.03 -0.76 -5.21
CA GLU A 195 -43.95 -1.66 -5.60
C GLU A 195 -43.68 -1.56 -7.10
N VAL A 196 -42.40 -1.46 -7.44
CA VAL A 196 -41.92 -1.23 -8.79
C VAL A 196 -40.77 -2.17 -9.12
N ALA A 197 -40.52 -2.36 -10.41
CA ALA A 197 -39.28 -2.93 -10.89
C ALA A 197 -38.60 -1.98 -11.87
N LEU A 198 -37.34 -1.67 -11.58
CA LEU A 198 -36.48 -0.96 -12.52
C LEU A 198 -35.81 -1.99 -13.41
N VAL A 199 -35.78 -1.73 -14.73
CA VAL A 199 -35.04 -2.56 -15.68
C VAL A 199 -34.00 -1.71 -16.38
N GLY A 200 -32.74 -2.06 -16.14
CA GLY A 200 -31.59 -1.25 -16.53
C GLY A 200 -30.31 -2.05 -16.72
N PHE A 201 -29.23 -1.34 -17.01
CA PHE A 201 -27.91 -1.90 -17.27
C PHE A 201 -26.88 -1.35 -16.26
N PRO A 202 -26.89 -1.83 -15.01
CA PRO A 202 -25.91 -1.40 -13.99
C PRO A 202 -24.50 -1.72 -14.46
N ALA A 203 -23.71 -0.67 -14.65
CA ALA A 203 -22.28 -0.66 -14.82
C ALA A 203 -21.59 -0.65 -13.46
N TYR A 204 -20.37 -1.18 -13.43
CA TYR A 204 -19.53 -1.07 -12.26
C TYR A 204 -19.22 0.40 -11.97
N ASP A 205 -19.43 0.81 -10.73
CA ASP A 205 -19.18 2.17 -10.30
C ASP A 205 -18.05 2.20 -9.26
N PRO A 206 -16.83 2.63 -9.62
CA PRO A 206 -15.69 2.64 -8.70
C PRO A 206 -15.86 3.60 -7.51
N ARG A 207 -16.92 4.42 -7.48
CA ARG A 207 -17.24 5.35 -6.40
C ARG A 207 -17.96 4.68 -5.22
N ASN A 208 -18.61 3.53 -5.44
CA ASN A 208 -19.33 2.78 -4.42
C ASN A 208 -18.46 1.63 -3.87
N PRO A 209 -18.66 1.15 -2.62
CA PRO A 209 -17.90 0.01 -2.08
C PRO A 209 -18.07 -1.24 -2.96
N ALA A 210 -16.96 -1.74 -3.51
CA ALA A 210 -16.95 -2.80 -4.51
C ALA A 210 -17.49 -4.14 -3.97
N ASP A 211 -17.27 -4.41 -2.69
CA ASP A 211 -17.82 -5.55 -1.95
C ASP A 211 -19.35 -5.51 -1.91
N VAL A 212 -19.94 -4.35 -1.62
CA VAL A 212 -21.40 -4.14 -1.61
C VAL A 212 -22.00 -4.24 -3.01
N GLN A 213 -21.33 -3.68 -4.03
CA GLN A 213 -21.77 -3.80 -5.42
C GLN A 213 -21.72 -5.25 -5.91
N ASN A 214 -20.62 -5.95 -5.64
CA ASN A 214 -20.44 -7.34 -6.04
C ASN A 214 -21.42 -8.28 -5.31
N PHE A 215 -21.79 -7.94 -4.06
CA PHE A 215 -22.86 -8.64 -3.35
C PHE A 215 -24.23 -8.45 -4.01
N VAL A 216 -24.59 -7.23 -4.42
CA VAL A 216 -25.93 -6.93 -4.98
C VAL A 216 -26.06 -7.36 -6.44
N PHE A 217 -25.02 -7.18 -7.25
CA PHE A 217 -25.00 -7.43 -8.69
C PHE A 217 -24.28 -8.72 -9.08
N ASP A 218 -23.90 -9.57 -8.11
CA ASP A 218 -23.24 -10.86 -8.34
C ASP A 218 -21.97 -10.74 -9.22
N GLY A 219 -21.26 -9.61 -9.10
CA GLY A 219 -20.05 -9.28 -9.85
C GLY A 219 -20.24 -9.04 -11.37
N VAL A 220 -21.43 -9.24 -11.94
CA VAL A 220 -21.64 -9.14 -13.40
C VAL A 220 -22.35 -7.83 -13.76
N TYR A 221 -21.66 -6.97 -14.51
CA TYR A 221 -22.12 -5.62 -14.85
C TYR A 221 -22.36 -5.43 -16.35
N GLY A 222 -23.07 -4.36 -16.72
CA GLY A 222 -23.38 -4.00 -18.10
C GLY A 222 -24.38 -4.94 -18.79
N ILE A 223 -25.05 -5.80 -18.02
CA ILE A 223 -26.11 -6.69 -18.49
C ILE A 223 -27.48 -6.22 -18.00
N LYS A 224 -28.54 -6.65 -18.67
CA LYS A 224 -29.93 -6.32 -18.36
C LYS A 224 -30.29 -6.95 -17.02
N ARG A 225 -30.70 -6.11 -16.06
CA ARG A 225 -31.12 -6.53 -14.72
C ARG A 225 -32.55 -6.10 -14.44
N LEU A 226 -33.22 -6.89 -13.61
CA LEU A 226 -34.48 -6.55 -12.97
C LEU A 226 -34.20 -6.18 -11.50
N GLN A 227 -34.42 -4.93 -11.12
CA GLN A 227 -34.10 -4.37 -9.81
C GLN A 227 -35.41 -3.93 -9.11
N PRO A 228 -36.00 -4.77 -8.25
CA PRO A 228 -37.23 -4.44 -7.55
C PRO A 228 -37.01 -3.37 -6.48
N GLY A 229 -38.05 -2.61 -6.18
CA GLY A 229 -38.06 -1.55 -5.18
C GLY A 229 -39.46 -0.97 -4.94
N VAL A 230 -39.52 0.14 -4.21
CA VAL A 230 -40.75 0.81 -3.81
C VAL A 230 -40.61 2.31 -4.00
N LEU A 231 -41.64 2.97 -4.56
CA LEU A 231 -41.73 4.42 -4.64
C LEU A 231 -41.94 5.03 -3.26
N LYS A 232 -41.22 6.11 -2.89
CA LYS A 232 -41.21 6.63 -1.52
C LYS A 232 -41.92 7.97 -1.37
N THR A 233 -41.30 9.03 -1.86
CA THR A 233 -41.78 10.42 -1.70
C THR A 233 -41.48 11.24 -2.94
N LEU A 234 -42.10 12.41 -3.04
CA LEU A 234 -41.58 13.49 -3.88
C LEU A 234 -40.50 14.23 -3.09
N ALA A 235 -39.37 14.50 -3.72
CA ALA A 235 -38.25 15.19 -3.09
C ALA A 235 -37.72 16.30 -4.01
N PRO A 236 -37.39 17.49 -3.47
CA PRO A 236 -36.71 18.50 -4.25
C PRO A 236 -35.31 17.99 -4.59
N VAL A 237 -35.00 17.95 -5.87
CA VAL A 237 -33.67 17.66 -6.38
C VAL A 237 -33.36 18.70 -7.43
N GLU A 238 -32.14 19.21 -7.41
CA GLU A 238 -31.74 20.18 -8.42
C GLU A 238 -31.33 19.43 -9.70
N SER A 239 -31.85 19.85 -10.84
CA SER A 239 -31.73 19.26 -12.17
C SER A 239 -31.52 20.39 -13.17
N TYR A 240 -30.37 20.39 -13.87
CA TYR A 240 -29.97 21.40 -14.85
C TYR A 240 -30.14 22.86 -14.42
N ARG A 241 -29.68 23.20 -13.20
CA ARG A 241 -29.71 24.51 -12.51
C ARG A 241 -31.08 24.95 -12.00
N HIS A 242 -32.02 24.02 -11.92
CA HIS A 242 -33.37 24.27 -11.44
C HIS A 242 -33.74 23.24 -10.38
N GLU A 243 -34.46 23.66 -9.35
CA GLU A 243 -34.98 22.72 -8.35
C GLU A 243 -36.29 22.12 -8.89
N VAL A 244 -36.32 20.79 -8.98
CA VAL A 244 -37.46 20.03 -9.50
C VAL A 244 -37.94 19.06 -8.42
N GLU A 245 -39.25 18.85 -8.29
CA GLU A 245 -39.78 17.82 -7.40
C GLU A 245 -39.76 16.48 -8.14
N ALA A 246 -38.75 15.65 -7.87
CA ALA A 246 -38.62 14.33 -8.47
C ALA A 246 -39.25 13.25 -7.60
N LEU A 247 -39.75 12.19 -8.25
CA LEU A 247 -40.25 11.01 -7.57
C LEU A 247 -39.08 10.13 -7.14
N THR A 248 -39.14 9.57 -5.93
CA THR A 248 -38.05 8.75 -5.37
C THR A 248 -38.39 7.27 -5.29
N HIS A 249 -37.38 6.40 -5.39
CA HIS A 249 -37.49 4.95 -5.24
C HIS A 249 -36.28 4.34 -4.52
N ASP A 250 -36.41 3.10 -4.04
CA ASP A 250 -35.36 2.40 -3.27
C ASP A 250 -34.73 1.18 -3.99
N SER A 251 -34.98 1.01 -5.29
CA SER A 251 -34.30 -0.02 -6.11
C SER A 251 -32.79 0.17 -6.09
N SER A 252 -32.01 -0.92 -6.10
CA SER A 252 -30.54 -0.84 -6.19
C SER A 252 -30.08 -0.42 -7.58
N THR A 253 -29.44 0.74 -7.72
CA THR A 253 -28.91 1.27 -9.00
C THR A 253 -27.42 1.60 -8.89
N LEU A 254 -26.78 1.77 -10.05
CA LEU A 254 -25.37 2.15 -10.28
C LEU A 254 -25.24 2.80 -11.67
N GLY A 255 -24.02 3.27 -11.99
CA GLY A 255 -23.59 3.75 -13.32
C GLY A 255 -24.36 3.08 -14.46
N GLY A 256 -24.92 3.81 -15.43
CA GLY A 256 -25.57 3.18 -16.59
C GLY A 256 -27.03 2.74 -16.40
N ASN A 257 -27.60 2.86 -15.18
CA ASN A 257 -29.05 2.80 -15.01
C ASN A 257 -29.76 4.10 -15.43
N SER A 258 -29.04 5.19 -15.67
CA SER A 258 -29.58 6.38 -16.33
C SER A 258 -30.44 6.03 -17.54
N GLY A 259 -31.71 6.42 -17.52
CA GLY A 259 -32.69 6.20 -18.58
C GLY A 259 -33.49 4.91 -18.41
N SER A 260 -33.27 4.17 -17.33
CA SER A 260 -34.04 2.96 -17.01
C SER A 260 -35.49 3.29 -16.71
N CYS A 261 -36.38 2.44 -17.20
CA CYS A 261 -37.80 2.56 -16.92
C CYS A 261 -38.13 1.97 -15.54
N VAL A 262 -38.94 2.70 -14.76
CA VAL A 262 -39.48 2.24 -13.48
C VAL A 262 -40.89 1.71 -13.73
N LEU A 263 -41.04 0.39 -13.76
CA LEU A 263 -42.28 -0.31 -14.14
C LEU A 263 -43.18 -0.58 -12.93
N ASP A 264 -44.48 -0.36 -13.08
CA ASP A 264 -45.50 -0.78 -12.11
C ASP A 264 -45.69 -2.30 -12.14
N LEU A 265 -45.55 -2.98 -11.00
CA LEU A 265 -45.78 -4.43 -10.93
C LEU A 265 -47.25 -4.80 -11.18
N LYS A 266 -48.17 -3.86 -10.92
CA LYS A 266 -49.62 -4.06 -11.07
C LYS A 266 -50.11 -3.88 -12.51
N SER A 267 -49.83 -2.75 -13.17
CA SER A 267 -50.29 -2.50 -14.54
C SER A 267 -49.29 -2.88 -15.62
N GLY A 268 -47.98 -2.84 -15.34
CA GLY A 268 -46.91 -2.93 -16.33
C GLY A 268 -46.57 -1.62 -17.03
N ASP A 269 -47.20 -0.50 -16.62
CA ASP A 269 -46.90 0.83 -17.16
C ASP A 269 -45.59 1.39 -16.59
N VAL A 270 -44.96 2.28 -17.34
CA VAL A 270 -43.80 3.05 -16.88
C VAL A 270 -44.28 4.20 -16.00
N LEU A 271 -43.94 4.16 -14.71
CA LEU A 271 -44.28 5.20 -13.73
C LEU A 271 -43.27 6.35 -13.71
N GLY A 272 -42.03 6.09 -14.13
CA GLY A 272 -41.01 7.13 -14.24
C GLY A 272 -39.73 6.69 -14.95
N VAL A 273 -38.85 7.66 -15.20
CA VAL A 273 -37.55 7.49 -15.87
C VAL A 273 -36.44 7.81 -14.88
N HIS A 274 -35.62 6.82 -14.50
CA HIS A 274 -34.53 6.98 -13.55
C HIS A 274 -33.43 7.91 -14.10
N PHE A 275 -32.85 8.76 -13.24
CA PHE A 275 -31.78 9.68 -13.66
C PHE A 275 -30.65 9.93 -12.63
N GLY A 276 -30.74 9.37 -11.42
CA GLY A 276 -29.69 9.50 -10.41
C GLY A 276 -30.13 9.05 -9.02
N GLY A 277 -29.28 9.26 -8.01
CA GLY A 277 -29.50 8.84 -6.62
C GLY A 277 -28.56 9.48 -5.61
N SER A 278 -28.67 9.10 -4.34
CA SER A 278 -27.78 9.48 -3.25
C SER A 278 -27.54 8.27 -2.35
N TYR A 279 -26.26 7.92 -2.14
CA TYR A 279 -25.86 6.66 -1.50
C TYR A 279 -26.50 6.49 -0.13
N GLY A 280 -27.12 5.32 0.11
CA GLY A 280 -27.83 5.01 1.34
C GLY A 280 -29.08 5.87 1.62
N THR A 281 -29.51 6.74 0.70
CA THR A 281 -30.58 7.72 0.93
C THR A 281 -31.80 7.51 0.02
N ALA A 282 -31.70 7.78 -1.28
CA ALA A 282 -32.80 7.61 -2.24
C ALA A 282 -32.30 7.61 -3.70
N ASN A 283 -33.05 6.99 -4.62
CA ASN A 283 -32.89 7.14 -6.06
C ASN A 283 -34.02 8.02 -6.64
N PHE A 284 -33.75 8.76 -7.71
CA PHE A 284 -34.64 9.77 -8.30
C PHE A 284 -35.07 9.40 -9.72
N CYS A 285 -36.34 9.66 -10.04
CA CYS A 285 -36.89 9.50 -11.38
C CYS A 285 -37.85 10.65 -11.76
N VAL A 286 -37.91 10.94 -13.06
CA VAL A 286 -38.91 11.86 -13.63
C VAL A 286 -40.24 11.12 -13.69
N ALA A 287 -41.29 11.67 -13.08
CA ALA A 287 -42.61 11.05 -13.06
C ALA A 287 -43.24 11.05 -14.47
N ALA A 288 -43.72 9.90 -14.93
CA ALA A 288 -44.35 9.77 -16.26
C ALA A 288 -45.61 10.64 -16.40
N GLY A 289 -46.36 10.83 -15.30
CA GLY A 289 -47.55 11.68 -15.26
C GLY A 289 -47.26 13.17 -15.53
N ASP A 290 -46.05 13.65 -15.22
CA ASP A 290 -45.64 15.00 -15.57
C ASP A 290 -45.32 15.12 -17.06
N LEU A 291 -44.66 14.12 -17.65
CA LEU A 291 -44.45 14.04 -19.10
C LEU A 291 -45.77 13.94 -19.88
N ALA A 292 -46.81 13.34 -19.30
CA ALA A 292 -48.15 13.23 -19.88
C ALA A 292 -48.93 14.56 -19.93
N ARG A 293 -48.39 15.62 -19.31
CA ARG A 293 -48.96 16.98 -19.31
C ARG A 293 -48.22 17.92 -20.26
N ASP A 294 -47.01 17.53 -20.70
CA ASP A 294 -46.17 18.33 -21.58
C ASP A 294 -46.60 18.19 -23.05
N GLY A 295 -47.04 19.30 -23.64
CA GLY A 295 -47.50 19.33 -25.03
C GLY A 295 -46.43 18.92 -26.06
N ARG A 296 -45.15 19.27 -25.85
CA ARG A 296 -44.05 18.92 -26.77
C ARG A 296 -43.75 17.44 -26.71
N VAL A 297 -43.79 16.83 -25.52
CA VAL A 297 -43.60 15.38 -25.34
C VAL A 297 -44.76 14.60 -25.96
N ILE A 298 -46.01 15.02 -25.71
CA ILE A 298 -47.21 14.41 -26.32
C ILE A 298 -47.10 14.42 -27.86
N ASP A 299 -46.65 15.53 -28.43
CA ASP A 299 -46.56 15.72 -29.89
C ASP A 299 -45.51 14.86 -30.58
N THR A 300 -44.56 14.29 -29.82
CA THR A 300 -43.59 13.33 -30.38
C THR A 300 -44.24 12.01 -30.79
N GLY A 301 -45.40 11.65 -30.21
CA GLY A 301 -46.07 10.36 -30.43
C GLY A 301 -45.72 9.29 -29.40
N VAL A 302 -45.22 9.67 -28.22
CA VAL A 302 -45.07 8.77 -27.05
C VAL A 302 -46.43 8.20 -26.64
N ARG A 303 -46.46 6.92 -26.27
CA ARG A 303 -47.68 6.24 -25.83
C ARG A 303 -47.88 6.38 -24.33
N PHE A 304 -49.11 6.71 -23.94
CA PHE A 304 -49.53 6.83 -22.55
C PHE A 304 -50.67 5.84 -22.24
N SER A 305 -50.75 5.36 -21.00
CA SER A 305 -51.74 4.33 -20.59
C SER A 305 -53.16 4.87 -20.37
N GLY A 306 -53.34 6.19 -20.45
CA GLY A 306 -54.63 6.87 -20.30
C GLY A 306 -54.73 8.13 -21.18
N PRO A 307 -55.87 8.83 -21.15
CA PRO A 307 -56.04 10.09 -21.88
C PRO A 307 -55.03 11.13 -21.37
N VAL A 308 -54.31 11.77 -22.30
CA VAL A 308 -53.40 12.87 -22.00
C VAL A 308 -54.15 14.20 -22.02
N GLN A 309 -53.80 15.09 -21.10
CA GLN A 309 -54.37 16.44 -21.05
C GLN A 309 -53.22 17.45 -21.00
N ARG A 310 -53.07 18.21 -22.09
CA ARG A 310 -52.17 19.36 -22.11
C ARG A 310 -52.61 20.33 -21.02
N ALA A 311 -51.71 20.65 -20.12
CA ALA A 311 -51.95 21.55 -19.01
C ALA A 311 -50.90 22.66 -19.03
N ASP A 312 -51.22 23.80 -18.43
CA ASP A 312 -50.20 24.81 -18.15
C ASP A 312 -49.23 24.20 -17.13
N VAL A 313 -48.01 23.96 -17.57
CA VAL A 313 -46.98 23.29 -16.77
C VAL A 313 -45.89 24.28 -16.37
N PRO A 314 -45.28 24.14 -15.17
CA PRO A 314 -44.25 25.06 -14.70
C PRO A 314 -43.05 25.19 -15.66
N TRP A 315 -42.80 24.15 -16.47
CA TRP A 315 -41.69 24.11 -17.40
C TRP A 315 -41.96 24.71 -18.78
N ASP A 316 -43.18 25.21 -19.07
CA ASP A 316 -43.49 25.88 -20.34
C ASP A 316 -42.64 27.14 -20.57
N ALA A 317 -42.26 27.86 -19.51
CA ALA A 317 -41.39 29.02 -19.61
C ALA A 317 -39.98 28.65 -20.14
N TYR A 318 -39.50 27.45 -19.82
CA TYR A 318 -38.20 26.96 -20.29
C TYR A 318 -38.26 26.54 -21.75
N TRP A 319 -39.39 25.97 -22.17
CA TRP A 319 -39.67 25.72 -23.58
C TRP A 319 -39.68 27.01 -24.39
N GLN A 320 -40.41 28.03 -23.93
CA GLN A 320 -40.47 29.33 -24.60
C GLN A 320 -39.10 30.02 -24.68
N ALA A 321 -38.31 29.98 -23.60
CA ALA A 321 -36.95 30.54 -23.59
C ALA A 321 -36.03 29.82 -24.59
N THR A 322 -36.13 28.48 -24.66
CA THR A 322 -35.35 27.66 -25.60
C THR A 322 -35.75 27.94 -27.04
N GLU A 323 -37.05 28.00 -27.32
CA GLU A 323 -37.61 28.29 -28.65
C GLU A 323 -37.28 29.73 -29.10
N ALA A 324 -37.23 30.69 -28.19
CA ALA A 324 -36.87 32.09 -28.47
C ALA A 324 -35.37 32.33 -28.68
N ALA A 325 -34.50 31.46 -28.14
CA ALA A 325 -33.04 31.56 -28.29
C ALA A 325 -32.54 31.14 -29.68
N ILE A 326 -33.42 30.57 -30.52
CA ILE A 326 -33.11 30.17 -31.89
C ILE A 326 -33.42 31.38 -32.81
N PRO A 327 -32.44 31.97 -33.50
CA PRO A 327 -32.71 33.08 -34.40
C PRO A 327 -33.68 32.62 -35.50
N ALA A 328 -34.73 33.40 -35.74
CA ALA A 328 -35.70 33.17 -36.79
C ALA A 328 -34.98 32.91 -38.12
N ALA A 329 -35.12 31.70 -38.65
CA ALA A 329 -34.61 31.37 -39.97
C ALA A 329 -35.27 32.30 -41.01
N ALA A 330 -34.44 32.99 -41.80
CA ALA A 330 -34.91 33.63 -43.02
C ALA A 330 -35.56 32.56 -43.92
N PRO A 331 -36.66 32.87 -44.62
CA PRO A 331 -37.34 31.91 -45.46
C PRO A 331 -36.47 31.61 -46.67
N ASP A 332 -36.18 30.34 -46.93
CA ASP A 332 -35.78 29.93 -48.28
C ASP A 332 -36.86 29.04 -48.89
N ASN A 333 -37.40 29.56 -49.98
CA ASN A 333 -38.49 29.02 -50.76
C ASN A 333 -37.94 27.94 -51.69
N SER A 334 -38.17 26.67 -51.37
CA SER A 334 -38.39 25.68 -52.43
C SER A 334 -39.40 24.63 -51.97
N SER A 335 -40.66 24.99 -52.18
CA SER A 335 -41.79 24.08 -52.21
C SER A 335 -41.62 23.06 -53.35
N SER A 336 -41.83 21.77 -53.07
CA SER A 336 -42.86 20.94 -53.72
C SER A 336 -42.80 19.48 -53.27
N PRO A 337 -43.95 18.76 -53.34
CA PRO A 337 -44.27 17.65 -52.44
C PRO A 337 -43.84 16.28 -52.94
N LEU A 338 -43.78 15.33 -51.99
CA LEU A 338 -43.64 13.89 -52.21
C LEU A 338 -44.57 13.35 -53.32
N PRO A 339 -44.10 12.34 -54.07
CA PRO A 339 -44.91 11.12 -54.13
C PRO A 339 -44.06 9.85 -53.94
N ASP A 340 -44.44 9.12 -52.90
CA ASP A 340 -44.83 7.71 -52.88
C ASP A 340 -44.24 6.70 -53.89
N ARG A 341 -43.89 5.53 -53.34
CA ARG A 341 -43.81 4.17 -53.93
C ARG A 341 -42.47 3.62 -54.48
N THR A 342 -41.95 2.66 -53.71
CA THR A 342 -41.50 1.31 -54.12
C THR A 342 -41.03 1.10 -55.56
N SER A 343 -39.75 0.73 -55.74
CA SER A 343 -39.31 -0.60 -56.24
C SER A 343 -37.95 -0.54 -56.96
N ALA A 344 -37.09 -1.50 -56.61
CA ALA A 344 -36.17 -2.27 -57.45
C ALA A 344 -35.04 -1.59 -58.27
N MET A 345 -33.83 -2.15 -58.06
CA MET A 345 -32.71 -2.36 -58.99
C MET A 345 -32.02 -1.13 -59.62
N ALA A 346 -30.72 -0.95 -59.34
CA ALA A 346 -29.65 -1.06 -60.35
C ALA A 346 -28.27 -0.68 -59.79
N GLN A 347 -27.26 -1.35 -60.32
CA GLN A 347 -25.83 -1.16 -60.17
C GLN A 347 -25.33 0.22 -60.69
N GLN A 348 -24.29 0.72 -60.00
CA GLN A 348 -23.07 1.36 -60.51
C GLN A 348 -23.10 2.54 -61.53
N THR A 349 -22.37 3.61 -61.14
CA THR A 349 -21.26 4.31 -61.84
C THR A 349 -21.38 5.84 -61.97
N GLY A 350 -20.22 6.52 -61.77
CA GLY A 350 -19.86 7.86 -62.28
C GLY A 350 -20.05 9.00 -61.29
N GLU A 351 -19.07 9.36 -60.44
CA GLU A 351 -17.91 10.25 -60.69
C GLU A 351 -18.26 11.73 -60.98
N ILE A 352 -17.72 12.65 -60.14
CA ILE A 352 -17.38 14.02 -60.53
C ILE A 352 -15.97 14.34 -60.01
N ARG A 353 -15.13 14.88 -60.90
CA ARG A 353 -13.73 15.31 -60.70
C ARG A 353 -13.60 16.82 -60.53
N LEU A 354 -12.49 17.24 -59.91
CA LEU A 354 -11.77 18.50 -60.18
C LEU A 354 -10.24 18.28 -60.02
N SER A 355 -9.44 19.06 -60.77
CA SER A 355 -8.15 18.67 -61.39
C SER A 355 -6.86 19.28 -60.79
N ILE A 356 -5.72 18.73 -61.26
CA ILE A 356 -4.31 18.59 -60.80
C ILE A 356 -3.37 19.82 -61.09
N PRO A 357 -2.05 19.89 -60.71
CA PRO A 357 -0.93 19.09 -61.31
C PRO A 357 0.26 18.75 -60.35
N LEU A 358 0.77 17.50 -60.26
CA LEU A 358 1.95 16.99 -60.99
C LEU A 358 2.24 15.52 -60.62
N GLU A 359 2.84 14.78 -61.55
CA GLU A 359 2.99 13.32 -61.59
C GLU A 359 4.47 12.91 -61.82
N ILE A 360 4.96 11.87 -61.13
CA ILE A 360 6.23 11.17 -61.45
C ILE A 360 5.99 9.66 -61.38
N THR A 361 6.39 8.95 -62.43
CA THR A 361 6.25 7.49 -62.61
C THR A 361 7.62 6.86 -62.87
N ILE A 362 7.96 5.74 -62.21
CA ILE A 362 9.08 4.85 -62.59
C ILE A 362 8.71 3.37 -62.41
N ARG A 363 9.14 2.53 -63.37
CA ARG A 363 8.89 1.07 -63.52
C ARG A 363 10.05 0.20 -63.04
N VAL A 364 9.74 -1.06 -62.70
CA VAL A 364 10.64 -2.12 -62.22
C VAL A 364 11.17 -2.97 -63.38
N GLY A 365 12.46 -3.34 -63.33
CA GLY A 365 13.12 -4.31 -64.22
C GLY A 365 13.78 -5.45 -63.42
N GLU A 366 13.80 -6.66 -64.00
CA GLU A 366 14.38 -7.88 -63.40
C GLU A 366 15.91 -7.98 -63.58
N GLY A 367 16.58 -8.52 -62.55
CA GLY A 367 17.68 -9.51 -62.76
C GLY A 367 19.13 -9.10 -62.48
N VAL A 368 19.60 -9.49 -61.28
CA VAL A 368 20.91 -10.11 -60.93
C VAL A 368 22.24 -9.45 -61.37
N THR A 369 23.11 -9.08 -60.41
CA THR A 369 24.43 -9.72 -60.17
C THR A 369 25.22 -9.09 -59.01
N THR A 370 25.99 -9.98 -58.39
CA THR A 370 26.91 -9.92 -57.25
C THR A 370 28.05 -8.88 -57.33
N ALA A 371 28.42 -8.28 -56.20
CA ALA A 371 29.75 -8.39 -55.54
C ALA A 371 30.04 -7.22 -54.58
N ALA A 372 30.72 -7.54 -53.48
CA ALA A 372 30.99 -6.73 -52.29
C ALA A 372 32.04 -5.61 -52.48
N ALA A 373 31.94 -4.55 -51.66
CA ALA A 373 32.94 -4.17 -50.65
C ALA A 373 32.50 -2.95 -49.82
N ALA A 374 32.87 -2.98 -48.54
CA ALA A 374 32.60 -2.06 -47.43
C ALA A 374 33.04 -0.60 -47.69
N THR A 375 32.61 0.45 -46.98
CA THR A 375 32.58 0.67 -45.51
C THR A 375 31.79 1.95 -45.18
N GLY A 376 31.14 2.01 -44.01
CA GLY A 376 30.86 3.27 -43.32
C GLY A 376 29.52 3.33 -42.60
N ALA A 377 29.55 3.25 -41.27
CA ALA A 377 28.42 3.26 -40.36
C ALA A 377 27.56 4.54 -40.40
N LEU A 378 26.24 4.41 -40.28
CA LEU A 378 25.45 4.63 -39.05
C LEU A 378 23.97 4.42 -39.38
N SER A 379 23.32 3.49 -38.67
CA SER A 379 21.92 3.07 -38.85
C SER A 379 21.06 3.64 -37.73
N ALA A 380 19.89 4.16 -38.10
CA ALA A 380 18.72 4.26 -37.26
C ALA A 380 17.46 4.14 -38.14
N THR A 381 16.71 3.05 -37.99
CA THR A 381 15.32 2.95 -38.45
C THR A 381 14.53 2.05 -37.50
N ASP A 382 13.61 2.66 -36.76
CA ASP A 382 12.60 2.01 -35.92
C ASP A 382 11.48 1.40 -36.76
N GLY A 383 11.07 0.17 -36.43
CA GLY A 383 9.84 -0.48 -36.92
C GLY A 383 8.98 -0.93 -35.73
N THR A 384 7.68 -0.67 -35.78
CA THR A 384 6.72 -0.92 -34.67
C THR A 384 6.16 -2.35 -34.68
N GLU A 385 6.11 -3.01 -33.51
CA GLU A 385 5.70 -4.42 -33.26
C GLU A 385 4.17 -4.67 -33.40
N ARG A 386 3.74 -5.89 -33.78
CA ARG A 386 2.33 -6.37 -33.82
C ARG A 386 2.15 -7.69 -33.05
N ALA A 387 1.04 -7.86 -32.32
CA ALA A 387 0.69 -9.12 -31.65
C ALA A 387 -0.18 -10.01 -32.56
N LEU A 388 0.20 -11.28 -32.76
CA LEU A 388 -0.48 -12.24 -33.63
C LEU A 388 -0.96 -13.47 -32.85
N GLU A 389 -2.17 -13.95 -33.16
CA GLU A 389 -2.74 -15.14 -32.53
C GLU A 389 -2.11 -16.41 -33.12
N PRO A 390 -1.49 -17.28 -32.31
CA PRO A 390 -0.91 -18.53 -32.77
C PRO A 390 -1.96 -19.42 -33.43
N PHE A 391 -1.53 -20.27 -34.36
CA PHE A 391 -2.41 -21.29 -34.91
C PHE A 391 -2.89 -22.21 -33.78
N HIS A 392 -4.21 -22.22 -33.57
CA HIS A 392 -4.88 -23.15 -32.67
C HIS A 392 -6.17 -23.61 -33.33
N ASP A 393 -6.50 -24.88 -33.14
CA ASP A 393 -7.74 -25.46 -33.61
C ASP A 393 -8.81 -25.32 -32.52
N THR A 394 -10.00 -24.85 -32.88
CA THR A 394 -11.12 -24.62 -31.94
C THR A 394 -11.92 -25.90 -31.68
N ASP A 395 -11.68 -26.98 -32.43
CA ASP A 395 -12.28 -28.30 -32.20
C ASP A 395 -11.44 -29.17 -31.24
N TYR A 396 -11.76 -29.10 -29.95
CA TYR A 396 -11.00 -29.83 -28.92
C TYR A 396 -11.17 -31.36 -28.93
N SER A 397 -12.00 -31.94 -29.81
CA SER A 397 -12.32 -33.37 -29.80
C SER A 397 -11.11 -34.29 -30.09
N THR A 398 -10.05 -33.75 -30.69
CA THR A 398 -8.82 -34.46 -31.04
C THR A 398 -7.78 -34.51 -29.92
N ARG A 399 -8.00 -33.80 -28.80
CA ARG A 399 -7.06 -33.70 -27.68
C ARG A 399 -7.25 -34.88 -26.73
N THR A 400 -6.34 -35.83 -26.77
CA THR A 400 -6.37 -37.01 -25.89
C THR A 400 -5.84 -36.74 -24.48
N GLY A 401 -5.11 -35.64 -24.28
CA GLY A 401 -4.58 -35.27 -22.97
C GLY A 401 -3.30 -36.01 -22.59
N TYR A 402 -3.11 -36.13 -21.28
CA TYR A 402 -2.03 -36.87 -20.63
C TYR A 402 -2.25 -38.39 -20.76
N ASP A 403 -1.20 -39.09 -21.19
CA ASP A 403 -1.14 -40.55 -21.28
C ASP A 403 -0.42 -41.13 -20.03
N PRO A 404 -1.13 -41.87 -19.15
CA PRO A 404 -0.52 -42.48 -17.98
C PRO A 404 0.44 -43.63 -18.32
N ASP A 405 0.36 -44.23 -19.50
CA ASP A 405 1.19 -45.38 -19.88
C ASP A 405 2.43 -44.97 -20.71
N PHE A 406 2.69 -43.66 -20.81
CA PHE A 406 3.70 -43.08 -21.71
C PHE A 406 5.14 -43.58 -21.49
N LEU A 407 5.52 -43.87 -20.24
CA LEU A 407 6.85 -44.38 -19.89
C LEU A 407 6.95 -45.91 -20.00
N GLY A 408 5.85 -46.61 -20.28
CA GLY A 408 5.73 -48.07 -20.18
C GLY A 408 5.06 -48.51 -18.88
N PRO A 409 5.68 -48.30 -17.69
CA PRO A 409 4.98 -48.42 -16.41
C PRO A 409 3.94 -47.30 -16.24
N ALA A 410 2.77 -47.64 -15.69
CA ALA A 410 1.69 -46.69 -15.48
C ALA A 410 2.07 -45.61 -14.44
N VAL A 411 1.88 -44.35 -14.82
CA VAL A 411 2.03 -43.15 -14.00
C VAL A 411 0.67 -42.43 -13.95
N PRO A 412 -0.23 -42.78 -13.02
CA PRO A 412 -1.57 -42.19 -12.98
C PRO A 412 -1.56 -40.69 -12.62
N LEU A 413 -2.61 -39.98 -13.03
CA LEU A 413 -2.85 -38.59 -12.61
C LEU A 413 -3.02 -38.49 -11.08
N PRO A 414 -2.58 -37.38 -10.45
CA PRO A 414 -2.84 -37.13 -9.05
C PRO A 414 -4.34 -36.94 -8.77
N THR A 415 -4.78 -37.34 -7.59
CA THR A 415 -6.18 -37.19 -7.15
C THR A 415 -6.32 -35.95 -6.26
N PRO A 416 -7.17 -34.98 -6.59
CA PRO A 416 -7.45 -33.84 -5.72
C PRO A 416 -8.08 -34.27 -4.40
N ARG A 417 -7.61 -33.72 -3.26
CA ARG A 417 -8.22 -33.98 -1.95
C ARG A 417 -9.57 -33.29 -1.76
N LYS A 418 -9.83 -32.22 -2.52
CA LYS A 418 -11.09 -31.46 -2.53
C LYS A 418 -11.64 -31.31 -3.97
N PRO A 419 -12.20 -32.37 -4.57
CA PRO A 419 -12.73 -32.33 -5.94
C PRO A 419 -13.79 -31.25 -6.15
N GLU A 420 -14.54 -30.89 -5.11
CA GLU A 420 -15.55 -29.85 -5.13
C GLU A 420 -14.98 -28.45 -5.39
N ASP A 421 -13.70 -28.19 -5.15
CA ASP A 421 -13.04 -26.91 -5.43
C ASP A 421 -12.53 -26.81 -6.88
N LEU A 422 -12.68 -27.88 -7.68
CA LEU A 422 -12.37 -27.85 -9.11
C LEU A 422 -13.48 -27.21 -9.94
N ALA A 423 -13.06 -26.52 -11.00
CA ALA A 423 -13.95 -26.04 -12.03
C ALA A 423 -14.59 -27.22 -12.77
N ARG A 424 -15.85 -27.06 -13.17
CA ARG A 424 -16.60 -28.12 -13.87
C ARG A 424 -16.70 -27.79 -15.35
N LEU A 425 -16.37 -28.78 -16.18
CA LEU A 425 -16.47 -28.67 -17.63
C LEU A 425 -17.90 -28.96 -18.09
N GLU A 426 -18.20 -28.57 -19.34
CA GLU A 426 -19.52 -28.74 -19.95
C GLU A 426 -19.96 -30.22 -20.04
N ASP A 427 -19.01 -31.15 -20.18
CA ASP A 427 -19.26 -32.60 -20.19
C ASP A 427 -19.47 -33.21 -18.79
N GLY A 428 -19.37 -32.38 -17.75
CA GLY A 428 -19.53 -32.74 -16.35
C GLY A 428 -18.24 -33.22 -15.66
N GLY A 429 -17.12 -33.31 -16.39
CA GLY A 429 -15.78 -33.62 -15.87
C GLY A 429 -15.04 -32.41 -15.30
N HIS A 430 -13.76 -32.60 -14.96
CA HIS A 430 -12.88 -31.60 -14.32
C HIS A 430 -11.50 -31.43 -14.96
N LEU A 431 -11.18 -32.22 -16.00
CA LEU A 431 -9.86 -32.25 -16.64
C LEU A 431 -9.92 -31.65 -18.03
N LEU A 432 -9.15 -30.58 -18.26
CA LEU A 432 -8.94 -30.03 -19.59
C LEU A 432 -7.87 -30.85 -20.30
N HIS A 433 -8.23 -31.43 -21.44
CA HIS A 433 -7.32 -32.19 -22.29
C HIS A 433 -6.77 -31.32 -23.41
N TYR A 434 -5.44 -31.36 -23.57
CA TYR A 434 -4.65 -30.75 -24.65
C TYR A 434 -3.76 -31.79 -25.32
N HIS A 435 -3.03 -31.44 -26.37
CA HIS A 435 -2.05 -32.38 -26.95
C HIS A 435 -0.90 -32.61 -25.96
N HIS A 436 -0.73 -33.88 -25.53
CA HIS A 436 0.34 -34.37 -24.65
C HIS A 436 0.33 -33.86 -23.20
N PHE A 437 -0.68 -33.09 -22.79
CA PHE A 437 -0.85 -32.71 -21.38
C PHE A 437 -2.31 -32.54 -20.99
N SER A 438 -2.57 -32.55 -19.69
CA SER A 438 -3.89 -32.24 -19.11
C SER A 438 -3.73 -31.41 -17.85
N LEU A 439 -4.76 -30.65 -17.49
CA LEU A 439 -4.77 -29.84 -16.27
C LEU A 439 -6.14 -29.77 -15.62
N ALA A 440 -6.15 -29.52 -14.32
CA ALA A 440 -7.36 -29.27 -13.54
C ALA A 440 -7.31 -27.84 -12.96
N MET A 441 -8.40 -27.08 -13.11
CA MET A 441 -8.49 -25.69 -12.65
C MET A 441 -9.16 -25.59 -11.28
N HIS A 442 -8.58 -24.79 -10.38
CA HIS A 442 -9.21 -24.47 -9.10
C HIS A 442 -10.21 -23.33 -9.28
N LYS A 443 -11.51 -23.59 -9.08
CA LYS A 443 -12.61 -22.67 -9.44
C LYS A 443 -12.52 -21.28 -8.78
N LYS A 444 -12.21 -21.24 -7.47
CA LYS A 444 -12.10 -19.98 -6.70
C LYS A 444 -10.80 -19.22 -6.95
N ARG A 445 -9.69 -19.95 -7.12
CA ARG A 445 -8.36 -19.36 -7.32
C ARG A 445 -8.14 -18.94 -8.77
N ARG A 446 -8.94 -19.47 -9.71
CA ARG A 446 -8.89 -19.19 -11.15
C ARG A 446 -7.53 -19.56 -11.81
N LEU A 447 -6.79 -20.45 -11.16
CA LEU A 447 -5.46 -20.95 -11.55
C LEU A 447 -5.50 -22.49 -11.60
N ALA A 448 -4.57 -23.10 -12.33
CA ALA A 448 -4.42 -24.55 -12.32
C ALA A 448 -4.12 -25.05 -10.90
N LEU A 449 -4.79 -26.11 -10.45
CA LEU A 449 -4.42 -26.85 -9.25
C LEU A 449 -3.20 -27.73 -9.53
N PHE A 450 -3.23 -28.44 -10.66
CA PHE A 450 -2.11 -29.21 -11.18
C PHE A 450 -2.17 -29.35 -12.71
N THR A 451 -1.03 -29.61 -13.31
CA THR A 451 -0.84 -30.02 -14.70
C THR A 451 -0.09 -31.36 -14.74
N ALA A 452 -0.28 -32.12 -15.81
CA ALA A 452 0.42 -33.37 -16.08
C ALA A 452 0.80 -33.43 -17.56
N ALA A 453 2.09 -33.54 -17.86
CA ALA A 453 2.63 -33.48 -19.22
C ALA A 453 3.50 -34.71 -19.54
N ASN A 454 3.34 -35.22 -20.76
CA ASN A 454 4.22 -36.22 -21.35
C ASN A 454 5.29 -35.52 -22.21
N VAL A 455 6.55 -35.78 -21.92
CA VAL A 455 7.70 -35.11 -22.54
C VAL A 455 8.46 -36.11 -23.39
N ASP A 456 8.56 -35.87 -24.70
CA ASP A 456 9.39 -36.63 -25.64
C ASP A 456 10.46 -35.71 -26.24
N ALA A 457 11.71 -35.91 -25.84
CA ALA A 457 12.87 -35.16 -26.31
C ALA A 457 13.57 -35.84 -27.50
N SER A 458 13.07 -36.98 -27.99
CA SER A 458 13.70 -37.72 -29.09
C SER A 458 13.73 -36.89 -30.38
N ALA A 459 14.83 -37.00 -31.11
CA ALA A 459 15.01 -36.25 -32.36
C ALA A 459 13.92 -36.56 -33.40
N ALA A 460 13.38 -37.79 -33.39
CA ALA A 460 12.30 -38.22 -34.27
C ALA A 460 10.95 -37.54 -33.93
N ALA A 461 10.65 -37.35 -32.65
CA ALA A 461 9.42 -36.69 -32.19
C ALA A 461 9.49 -35.16 -32.34
N LYS A 462 10.69 -34.57 -32.27
CA LYS A 462 10.91 -33.11 -32.47
C LYS A 462 11.00 -32.67 -33.94
N ARG A 463 11.20 -33.61 -34.86
CA ARG A 463 11.23 -33.36 -36.32
C ARG A 463 10.52 -34.49 -37.07
N PRO A 464 9.19 -34.56 -37.00
CA PRO A 464 8.43 -35.54 -37.77
C PRO A 464 8.69 -35.35 -39.27
N GLY A 465 9.18 -36.40 -39.93
CA GLY A 465 9.66 -36.34 -41.31
C GLY A 465 8.59 -36.06 -42.38
N ASN A 466 7.32 -35.83 -42.00
CA ASN A 466 6.22 -35.60 -42.94
C ASN A 466 6.30 -34.23 -43.64
N ARG A 467 7.06 -33.26 -43.11
CA ARG A 467 7.37 -31.97 -43.78
C ARG A 467 8.84 -31.57 -43.57
N PRO A 468 9.82 -32.15 -44.28
CA PRO A 468 11.25 -31.98 -43.98
C PRO A 468 11.80 -30.56 -44.17
N ASN A 469 11.13 -29.72 -44.97
CA ASN A 469 11.52 -28.33 -45.24
C ASN A 469 10.69 -27.30 -44.45
N ALA A 470 9.81 -27.74 -43.55
CA ALA A 470 9.06 -26.82 -42.72
C ALA A 470 9.95 -26.21 -41.63
N ASP A 471 9.56 -25.04 -41.15
CA ASP A 471 10.23 -24.41 -40.01
C ASP A 471 9.63 -24.94 -38.71
N TYR A 472 10.42 -25.74 -37.99
CA TYR A 472 10.10 -26.35 -36.70
C TYR A 472 10.54 -25.47 -35.50
N THR A 473 11.05 -24.26 -35.77
CA THR A 473 11.34 -23.29 -34.72
C THR A 473 10.05 -22.64 -34.22
N ARG A 474 10.14 -21.93 -33.09
CA ARG A 474 9.01 -21.16 -32.53
C ARG A 474 8.32 -20.31 -33.60
N ASP A 475 9.11 -19.52 -34.32
CA ASP A 475 8.59 -18.53 -35.26
C ASP A 475 7.92 -19.22 -36.46
N GLY A 476 8.46 -20.37 -36.87
CA GLY A 476 7.89 -21.25 -37.89
C GLY A 476 6.55 -21.87 -37.51
N LEU A 477 6.45 -22.44 -36.30
CA LEU A 477 5.21 -23.06 -35.79
C LEU A 477 4.12 -22.01 -35.50
N GLY A 478 4.52 -20.84 -35.00
CA GLY A 478 3.63 -19.71 -34.71
C GLY A 478 3.28 -18.82 -35.92
N LYS A 479 3.98 -19.00 -37.06
CA LYS A 479 3.87 -18.14 -38.26
C LYS A 479 4.14 -16.65 -37.99
N LEU A 480 5.16 -16.36 -37.18
CA LEU A 480 5.49 -15.00 -36.72
C LEU A 480 6.51 -14.32 -37.64
N GLY A 481 6.39 -13.01 -37.84
CA GLY A 481 7.42 -12.18 -38.44
C GLY A 481 8.54 -11.79 -37.45
N PRO A 482 9.61 -11.10 -37.89
CA PRO A 482 10.82 -10.83 -37.08
C PRO A 482 10.58 -10.04 -35.78
N ASN A 483 9.44 -9.33 -35.67
CA ASN A 483 9.09 -8.45 -34.56
C ASN A 483 7.68 -8.74 -34.00
N ASP A 484 7.09 -9.91 -34.31
CA ASP A 484 5.75 -10.28 -33.86
C ASP A 484 5.82 -11.10 -32.55
N GLN A 485 4.77 -11.01 -31.72
CA GLN A 485 4.64 -11.79 -30.47
C GLN A 485 3.32 -12.58 -30.44
N GLU A 486 3.34 -13.76 -29.80
CA GLU A 486 2.17 -14.64 -29.64
C GLU A 486 1.13 -14.07 -28.66
N LYS A 487 -0.13 -13.98 -29.12
CA LYS A 487 -1.30 -13.62 -28.30
C LYS A 487 -1.88 -14.85 -27.58
N TRP A 488 -2.25 -14.68 -26.31
CA TRP A 488 -2.87 -15.74 -25.49
C TRP A 488 -4.40 -15.65 -25.52
N PHE A 489 -5.09 -16.77 -25.27
CA PHE A 489 -6.55 -16.84 -25.39
C PHE A 489 -7.21 -17.73 -24.31
N SER A 490 -8.50 -17.47 -24.04
CA SER A 490 -9.30 -18.17 -23.03
C SER A 490 -9.87 -19.49 -23.57
N ASP A 491 -9.93 -20.51 -22.70
CA ASP A 491 -10.53 -21.80 -23.04
C ASP A 491 -12.05 -21.74 -22.82
N GLN A 492 -12.85 -22.04 -23.85
CA GLN A 492 -14.30 -21.91 -23.79
C GLN A 492 -14.99 -23.06 -23.04
N ARG A 493 -14.28 -24.17 -22.74
CA ARG A 493 -14.83 -25.34 -22.04
C ARG A 493 -15.01 -25.12 -20.53
N ILE A 494 -14.50 -24.00 -20.00
CA ILE A 494 -14.56 -23.59 -18.60
C ILE A 494 -15.08 -22.15 -18.50
N LEU A 495 -15.88 -21.87 -17.46
CA LEU A 495 -16.47 -20.55 -17.25
C LEU A 495 -15.40 -19.45 -17.19
N ALA A 496 -15.68 -18.31 -17.82
CA ALA A 496 -14.78 -17.15 -17.82
C ALA A 496 -14.44 -16.63 -16.41
N THR A 497 -15.35 -16.82 -15.44
CA THR A 497 -15.16 -16.48 -14.02
C THR A 497 -14.27 -17.47 -13.27
N GLU A 498 -13.99 -18.65 -13.83
CA GLU A 498 -13.18 -19.72 -13.23
C GLU A 498 -11.77 -19.81 -13.84
N GLN A 499 -11.39 -18.84 -14.69
CA GLN A 499 -10.04 -18.65 -15.25
C GLN A 499 -9.66 -17.15 -15.24
N LEU A 500 -8.37 -16.82 -15.21
CA LEU A 500 -7.92 -15.43 -15.36
C LEU A 500 -7.80 -15.05 -16.84
N PRO A 501 -8.30 -13.88 -17.28
CA PRO A 501 -8.22 -13.48 -18.68
C PRO A 501 -6.84 -12.93 -19.04
N ASP A 502 -6.51 -12.89 -20.33
CA ASP A 502 -5.23 -12.38 -20.83
C ASP A 502 -4.94 -10.92 -20.38
N LYS A 503 -5.99 -10.13 -20.22
CA LYS A 503 -5.94 -8.74 -19.76
C LYS A 503 -5.32 -8.61 -18.35
N PHE A 504 -5.50 -9.63 -17.50
CA PHE A 504 -4.91 -9.69 -16.16
C PHE A 504 -3.38 -9.66 -16.21
N PHE A 505 -2.77 -10.31 -17.20
CA PHE A 505 -1.32 -10.41 -17.35
C PHE A 505 -0.71 -9.33 -18.26
N THR A 506 -1.54 -8.47 -18.87
CA THR A 506 -1.08 -7.46 -19.86
C THR A 506 -1.36 -6.03 -19.43
N LYS A 507 -2.25 -5.82 -18.45
CA LYS A 507 -2.58 -4.50 -17.86
C LYS A 507 -2.27 -4.39 -16.37
N ASP A 508 -1.45 -5.30 -15.86
CA ASP A 508 -0.90 -5.33 -14.50
C ASP A 508 0.30 -4.39 -14.30
N LYS A 509 0.63 -3.56 -15.30
CA LYS A 509 1.82 -2.69 -15.37
C LYS A 509 3.15 -3.44 -15.49
N GLY A 510 3.14 -4.68 -15.99
CA GLY A 510 4.34 -5.52 -16.15
C GLY A 510 4.76 -6.25 -14.88
N ALA A 511 3.83 -6.40 -13.92
CA ALA A 511 4.06 -7.03 -12.64
C ALA A 511 4.29 -8.55 -12.75
N PHE A 512 3.56 -9.20 -13.66
CA PHE A 512 3.67 -10.63 -13.92
C PHE A 512 3.92 -10.91 -15.38
N ASP A 513 4.86 -11.81 -15.59
CA ASP A 513 5.03 -12.51 -16.85
C ASP A 513 4.03 -13.68 -16.92
N LYS A 514 3.63 -14.06 -18.14
CA LYS A 514 2.78 -15.25 -18.35
C LYS A 514 3.61 -16.51 -18.20
N GLY A 515 3.70 -17.01 -16.97
CA GLY A 515 4.45 -18.20 -16.62
C GLY A 515 3.75 -19.46 -17.14
N HIS A 516 4.40 -20.19 -18.04
CA HIS A 516 3.93 -21.51 -18.47
C HIS A 516 4.13 -22.51 -17.32
N ILE A 517 3.04 -23.17 -16.88
CA ILE A 517 3.19 -24.31 -15.96
C ILE A 517 3.64 -25.54 -16.75
N VAL A 518 3.04 -25.80 -17.92
CA VAL A 518 3.54 -26.75 -18.93
C VAL A 518 4.27 -25.98 -20.03
N ARG A 519 5.56 -26.26 -20.21
CA ARG A 519 6.40 -25.54 -21.16
C ARG A 519 6.17 -26.02 -22.59
N ARG A 520 6.16 -25.08 -23.55
CA ARG A 520 6.03 -25.38 -24.99
C ARG A 520 7.06 -26.39 -25.48
N ASP A 521 8.34 -26.21 -25.13
CA ASP A 521 9.40 -27.11 -25.59
C ASP A 521 9.23 -28.54 -25.09
N ASP A 522 8.50 -28.75 -23.99
CA ASP A 522 8.30 -30.07 -23.40
C ASP A 522 7.27 -30.87 -24.20
N VAL A 523 6.20 -30.20 -24.66
CA VAL A 523 5.03 -30.85 -25.29
C VAL A 523 4.94 -30.64 -26.80
N ALA A 524 5.73 -29.71 -27.39
CA ALA A 524 5.81 -29.55 -28.84
C ALA A 524 6.63 -30.69 -29.46
N TRP A 525 6.01 -31.86 -29.58
CA TRP A 525 6.49 -33.05 -30.26
C TRP A 525 5.30 -33.73 -30.95
N GLY A 526 5.54 -34.65 -31.86
CA GLY A 526 4.44 -35.35 -32.53
C GLY A 526 4.92 -36.25 -33.66
N ARG A 527 3.99 -37.02 -34.23
CA ARG A 527 4.22 -37.84 -35.42
C ARG A 527 4.10 -37.03 -36.70
N THR A 528 3.48 -35.85 -36.63
CA THR A 528 3.31 -34.93 -37.77
C THR A 528 3.62 -33.48 -37.38
N TYR A 529 4.02 -32.68 -38.35
CA TYR A 529 4.17 -31.23 -38.20
C TYR A 529 2.91 -30.56 -37.63
N GLU A 530 1.73 -30.99 -38.06
CA GLU A 530 0.45 -30.45 -37.66
C GLU A 530 0.11 -30.76 -36.19
N GLU A 531 0.40 -31.97 -35.72
CA GLU A 531 0.28 -32.36 -34.31
C GLU A 531 1.19 -31.49 -33.43
N MET A 532 2.44 -31.27 -33.87
CA MET A 532 3.39 -30.42 -33.16
C MET A 532 2.99 -28.94 -33.19
N GLN A 533 2.40 -28.45 -34.29
CA GLN A 533 1.86 -27.09 -34.40
C GLN A 533 0.63 -26.89 -33.50
N ASN A 534 -0.24 -27.90 -33.38
CA ASN A 534 -1.38 -27.89 -32.46
C ASN A 534 -0.93 -27.95 -31.00
N ALA A 535 0.02 -28.82 -30.66
CA ALA A 535 0.60 -28.88 -29.31
C ALA A 535 1.28 -27.57 -28.92
N ASN A 536 1.95 -26.92 -29.86
CA ASN A 536 2.50 -25.57 -29.69
C ASN A 536 1.40 -24.53 -29.44
N GLY A 537 0.29 -24.56 -30.18
CA GLY A 537 -0.82 -23.64 -29.98
C GLY A 537 -1.55 -23.85 -28.65
N ASP A 538 -1.76 -25.12 -28.27
CA ASP A 538 -2.46 -25.49 -27.05
C ASP A 538 -1.78 -24.95 -25.78
N THR A 539 -0.46 -24.69 -25.78
CA THR A 539 0.25 -24.15 -24.62
C THR A 539 -0.08 -22.68 -24.31
N PHE A 540 -0.66 -21.94 -25.26
CA PHE A 540 -1.02 -20.51 -25.14
C PHE A 540 -2.45 -20.26 -24.61
N HIS A 541 -3.14 -21.30 -24.13
CA HIS A 541 -4.36 -21.12 -23.36
C HIS A 541 -4.02 -20.54 -21.98
N VAL A 542 -4.77 -19.51 -21.54
CA VAL A 542 -4.55 -18.87 -20.22
C VAL A 542 -4.78 -19.81 -19.03
N THR A 543 -5.44 -20.96 -19.24
CA THR A 543 -5.60 -22.04 -18.26
C THR A 543 -4.27 -22.74 -17.92
N ASN A 544 -3.26 -22.66 -18.80
CA ASN A 544 -1.90 -23.13 -18.56
C ASN A 544 -0.98 -22.03 -17.98
N CYS A 545 -1.55 -20.87 -17.63
CA CYS A 545 -0.82 -19.72 -17.10
C CYS A 545 -0.93 -19.65 -15.57
N SER A 546 0.18 -19.28 -14.92
CA SER A 546 0.18 -18.78 -13.55
C SER A 546 0.99 -17.49 -13.45
N PRO A 547 0.57 -16.52 -12.60
CA PRO A 547 1.28 -15.26 -12.41
C PRO A 547 2.68 -15.49 -11.84
N GLN A 548 3.70 -15.29 -12.68
CA GLN A 548 5.11 -15.47 -12.33
C GLN A 548 5.90 -14.19 -12.62
N VAL A 549 6.76 -13.74 -11.71
CA VAL A 549 7.54 -12.50 -11.92
C VAL A 549 8.62 -12.67 -13.00
N LEU A 550 8.97 -11.57 -13.68
CA LEU A 550 9.90 -11.56 -14.83
C LEU A 550 11.26 -12.25 -14.57
N GLY A 551 11.84 -12.08 -13.37
CA GLY A 551 13.10 -12.71 -12.96
C GLY A 551 12.99 -14.20 -12.65
N PHE A 552 11.77 -14.69 -12.37
CA PHE A 552 11.46 -16.10 -12.17
C PHE A 552 11.22 -16.81 -13.52
N ASN A 553 10.57 -16.16 -14.49
CA ASN A 553 10.08 -16.77 -15.74
C ASN A 553 11.09 -16.85 -16.92
N ARG A 554 12.00 -15.88 -17.14
CA ARG A 554 12.85 -15.82 -18.37
C ARG A 554 14.32 -16.19 -18.15
N SER A 555 14.76 -17.28 -18.78
CA SER A 555 16.14 -17.82 -18.70
C SER A 555 17.26 -16.91 -19.21
N SER A 556 16.95 -15.77 -19.85
CA SER A 556 17.92 -14.87 -20.48
C SER A 556 18.30 -13.62 -19.66
N ARG A 557 17.72 -13.41 -18.46
CA ARG A 557 17.99 -12.23 -17.61
C ARG A 557 18.21 -12.52 -16.11
N GLY A 558 18.65 -13.73 -15.75
CA GLY A 558 19.11 -14.08 -14.40
C GLY A 558 20.08 -15.26 -14.41
N LYS A 559 20.79 -15.48 -13.30
CA LYS A 559 21.39 -16.78 -12.96
C LYS A 559 20.42 -17.50 -12.02
N ASP A 560 20.19 -18.78 -12.26
CA ASP A 560 19.39 -19.68 -11.43
C ASP A 560 17.87 -19.37 -11.43
N ASN A 561 17.14 -19.38 -12.55
CA ASN A 561 15.66 -19.16 -12.59
C ASN A 561 14.82 -20.41 -13.03
N TRP A 562 13.49 -20.32 -13.11
CA TRP A 562 12.56 -21.44 -13.43
C TRP A 562 12.96 -22.18 -14.72
N GLY A 563 13.42 -21.46 -15.73
CA GLY A 563 13.89 -22.02 -17.00
C GLY A 563 15.22 -22.78 -16.91
N ASP A 564 16.08 -22.49 -15.91
CA ASP A 564 17.36 -23.18 -15.72
C ASP A 564 17.20 -24.59 -15.12
N LEU A 565 16.25 -24.75 -14.18
CA LEU A 565 15.89 -26.08 -13.63
C LEU A 565 15.30 -26.98 -14.73
N GLU A 566 14.44 -26.44 -15.58
CA GLU A 566 13.82 -27.18 -16.70
C GLU A 566 14.84 -27.58 -17.77
N ASN A 567 15.78 -26.70 -18.12
CA ASN A 567 16.86 -27.01 -19.05
C ASN A 567 17.84 -28.05 -18.50
N LEU A 568 17.97 -28.17 -17.16
CA LEU A 568 18.80 -29.17 -16.50
C LEU A 568 18.11 -30.53 -16.41
N ILE A 569 16.81 -30.58 -16.11
CA ILE A 569 15.99 -31.81 -16.13
C ILE A 569 16.07 -32.49 -17.51
N LEU A 570 16.01 -31.72 -18.60
CA LEU A 570 16.14 -32.23 -19.98
C LEU A 570 17.57 -32.68 -20.35
N ARG A 571 18.61 -32.17 -19.69
CA ARG A 571 20.02 -32.54 -19.94
C ARG A 571 20.49 -33.74 -19.12
N GLN A 572 19.87 -34.00 -17.97
CA GLN A 572 20.29 -35.03 -17.02
C GLN A 572 19.43 -36.31 -17.06
N ALA A 573 18.28 -36.29 -17.74
CA ALA A 573 17.54 -37.51 -18.00
C ALA A 573 18.35 -38.45 -18.90
N ASP A 574 18.71 -39.63 -18.39
CA ASP A 574 19.31 -40.71 -19.17
C ASP A 574 18.34 -41.22 -20.27
N THR A 575 17.04 -40.88 -20.18
CA THR A 575 15.97 -41.27 -21.09
C THR A 575 15.44 -40.10 -21.92
N GLU A 576 15.10 -40.36 -23.19
CA GLU A 576 14.47 -39.36 -24.08
C GLU A 576 13.00 -39.06 -23.71
N LYS A 577 12.41 -39.80 -22.74
CA LYS A 577 11.03 -39.66 -22.29
C LYS A 577 10.91 -39.45 -20.79
N LEU A 578 10.03 -38.53 -20.40
CA LEU A 578 9.75 -38.16 -19.01
C LEU A 578 8.25 -37.83 -18.81
N VAL A 579 7.79 -37.91 -17.57
CA VAL A 579 6.51 -37.34 -17.12
C VAL A 579 6.79 -36.19 -16.16
N VAL A 580 6.10 -35.08 -16.34
CA VAL A 580 6.23 -33.90 -15.47
C VAL A 580 4.87 -33.50 -14.92
N PHE A 581 4.76 -33.44 -13.60
CA PHE A 581 3.64 -32.82 -12.90
C PHE A 581 4.06 -31.46 -12.37
N GLY A 582 3.15 -30.49 -12.35
CA GLY A 582 3.46 -29.17 -11.78
C GLY A 582 2.23 -28.36 -11.41
N GLY A 583 2.42 -27.34 -10.59
CA GLY A 583 1.36 -26.42 -10.20
C GLY A 583 1.81 -25.40 -9.17
N PRO A 584 0.97 -24.39 -8.87
CA PRO A 584 1.16 -23.51 -7.74
C PRO A 584 0.82 -24.21 -6.41
N VAL A 585 1.38 -23.72 -5.31
CA VAL A 585 0.86 -23.97 -3.96
C VAL A 585 -0.22 -22.92 -3.68
N LEU A 586 -1.47 -23.35 -3.55
CA LEU A 586 -2.61 -22.46 -3.35
C LEU A 586 -2.90 -22.25 -1.86
N ALA A 587 -2.02 -21.55 -1.15
CA ALA A 587 -2.16 -21.30 0.28
C ALA A 587 -3.27 -20.30 0.59
N ASP A 588 -3.96 -20.47 1.73
CA ASP A 588 -4.98 -19.51 2.17
C ASP A 588 -4.39 -18.14 2.52
N ALA A 589 -3.11 -18.13 2.89
CA ALA A 589 -2.31 -16.93 3.17
C ALA A 589 -1.68 -16.31 1.92
N ASP A 590 -1.92 -16.85 0.72
CA ASP A 590 -1.35 -16.29 -0.52
C ASP A 590 -1.73 -14.80 -0.66
N PRO A 591 -0.75 -13.96 -0.98
CA PRO A 591 -0.93 -12.53 -1.07
C PRO A 591 -1.86 -12.18 -2.21
N VAL A 592 -2.73 -11.20 -1.98
CA VAL A 592 -3.72 -10.81 -2.97
C VAL A 592 -3.14 -9.71 -3.84
N PHE A 593 -3.24 -9.87 -5.15
CA PHE A 593 -2.89 -8.88 -6.16
C PHE A 593 -4.12 -8.17 -6.66
N LEU A 594 -4.03 -6.84 -6.71
CA LEU A 594 -5.01 -6.03 -7.41
C LEU A 594 -4.62 -5.93 -8.89
N GLY A 595 -5.01 -6.94 -9.66
CA GLY A 595 -4.83 -6.97 -11.11
C GLY A 595 -6.01 -6.35 -11.85
N VAL A 596 -6.03 -6.42 -13.18
CA VAL A 596 -7.13 -5.89 -14.00
C VAL A 596 -7.70 -7.00 -14.89
N ASP A 597 -8.92 -7.47 -14.63
CA ASP A 597 -9.59 -8.44 -15.50
C ASP A 597 -10.49 -7.76 -16.56
N LEU A 598 -11.37 -8.55 -17.17
CA LEU A 598 -12.29 -8.04 -18.21
C LEU A 598 -13.32 -7.05 -17.63
N GLU A 599 -13.58 -7.10 -16.32
CA GLU A 599 -14.62 -6.36 -15.60
C GLU A 599 -14.07 -5.17 -14.79
N GLY A 600 -12.78 -5.16 -14.45
CA GLY A 600 -12.12 -4.03 -13.78
C GLY A 600 -10.95 -4.48 -12.91
N ASP A 601 -10.69 -3.75 -11.83
CA ASP A 601 -9.70 -4.17 -10.85
C ASP A 601 -10.20 -5.45 -10.14
N VAL A 602 -9.40 -6.51 -10.15
CA VAL A 602 -9.71 -7.81 -9.58
C VAL A 602 -8.68 -8.19 -8.53
N ARG A 603 -9.16 -8.69 -7.39
CA ARG A 603 -8.33 -9.16 -6.28
C ARG A 603 -8.05 -10.65 -6.46
N VAL A 604 -6.83 -11.02 -6.84
CA VAL A 604 -6.45 -12.42 -7.12
C VAL A 604 -5.34 -12.84 -6.15
N ARG A 605 -5.54 -13.91 -5.39
CA ARG A 605 -4.46 -14.48 -4.57
C ARG A 605 -3.38 -15.11 -5.45
N ILE A 606 -2.19 -14.55 -5.39
CA ILE A 606 -1.03 -14.96 -6.19
C ILE A 606 -0.23 -16.00 -5.41
N PRO A 607 0.03 -17.17 -6.00
CA PRO A 607 0.88 -18.18 -5.38
C PRO A 607 2.32 -17.66 -5.21
N GLU A 608 2.83 -17.73 -3.99
CA GLU A 608 4.25 -17.46 -3.67
C GLU A 608 5.15 -18.64 -4.02
N LYS A 609 4.59 -19.85 -4.11
CA LYS A 609 5.34 -21.09 -4.32
C LYS A 609 4.78 -21.92 -5.46
N TYR A 610 5.68 -22.62 -6.12
CA TYR A 610 5.39 -23.55 -7.21
C TYR A 610 6.10 -24.86 -6.94
N TRP A 611 5.51 -25.94 -7.43
CA TRP A 611 6.08 -27.26 -7.31
C TRP A 611 6.18 -27.94 -8.66
N LYS A 612 7.17 -28.82 -8.79
CA LYS A 612 7.29 -29.78 -9.90
C LYS A 612 7.66 -31.14 -9.36
N VAL A 613 7.05 -32.18 -9.93
CA VAL A 613 7.46 -33.57 -9.73
C VAL A 613 7.83 -34.15 -11.08
N VAL A 614 9.08 -34.56 -11.22
CA VAL A 614 9.60 -35.21 -12.43
C VAL A 614 9.62 -36.71 -12.17
N VAL A 615 9.07 -37.49 -13.10
CA VAL A 615 9.08 -38.96 -13.07
C VAL A 615 9.78 -39.47 -14.32
N ALA A 616 10.79 -40.30 -14.12
CA ALA A 616 11.57 -40.94 -15.18
C ALA A 616 11.55 -42.46 -15.00
N GLU A 617 11.75 -43.19 -16.09
CA GLU A 617 11.94 -44.64 -16.08
C GLU A 617 13.43 -44.94 -16.22
N LYS A 618 13.97 -45.78 -15.34
CA LYS A 618 15.36 -46.23 -15.38
C LYS A 618 15.42 -47.72 -15.06
N ASN A 619 15.92 -48.51 -16.00
CA ASN A 619 16.15 -49.96 -15.84
C ASN A 619 14.91 -50.78 -15.41
N GLY A 620 13.72 -50.41 -15.89
CA GLY A 620 12.43 -51.03 -15.59
C GLY A 620 11.79 -50.56 -14.28
N GLN A 621 12.31 -49.52 -13.64
CA GLN A 621 11.78 -48.94 -12.41
C GLN A 621 11.56 -47.42 -12.57
N LEU A 622 10.61 -46.86 -11.83
CA LEU A 622 10.35 -45.44 -11.83
C LEU A 622 11.18 -44.74 -10.76
N GLU A 623 11.68 -43.56 -11.07
CA GLU A 623 12.33 -42.64 -10.14
C GLU A 623 11.58 -41.31 -10.16
N SER A 624 11.33 -40.71 -9.00
CA SER A 624 10.63 -39.42 -8.88
C SER A 624 11.39 -38.42 -8.02
N PHE A 625 11.39 -37.16 -8.48
CA PHE A 625 12.07 -36.04 -7.85
C PHE A 625 11.11 -34.86 -7.67
N ALA A 626 10.96 -34.38 -6.43
CA ALA A 626 10.01 -33.32 -6.07
C ALA A 626 10.72 -32.02 -5.69
N PHE A 627 10.37 -30.93 -6.36
CA PHE A 627 10.96 -29.60 -6.21
C PHE A 627 9.92 -28.60 -5.71
N LEU A 628 10.32 -27.77 -4.76
CA LEU A 628 9.57 -26.59 -4.32
C LEU A 628 10.39 -25.33 -4.61
N LEU A 629 9.78 -24.41 -5.36
CA LEU A 629 10.37 -23.14 -5.79
C LEU A 629 9.53 -22.00 -5.23
N GLU A 630 10.16 -21.03 -4.57
CA GLU A 630 9.50 -19.83 -4.08
C GLU A 630 9.88 -18.65 -4.99
N GLN A 631 8.88 -17.89 -5.44
CA GLN A 631 9.10 -16.67 -6.22
C GLN A 631 9.02 -15.44 -5.31
N ASP A 632 9.86 -14.47 -5.61
CA ASP A 632 9.81 -13.19 -4.94
C ASP A 632 8.76 -12.30 -5.58
N LEU A 633 7.73 -11.98 -4.81
CA LEU A 633 6.63 -11.12 -5.25
C LEU A 633 6.78 -9.68 -4.74
N SER A 634 7.92 -9.31 -4.15
CA SER A 634 8.13 -7.96 -3.58
C SER A 634 7.98 -6.84 -4.60
N ASP A 635 8.31 -7.13 -5.86
CA ASP A 635 8.30 -6.17 -6.97
C ASP A 635 6.93 -6.15 -7.68
N VAL A 636 5.98 -6.92 -7.16
CA VAL A 636 4.60 -6.98 -7.63
C VAL A 636 3.75 -6.13 -6.67
N PRO A 637 2.93 -5.19 -7.19
CA PRO A 637 2.07 -4.35 -6.37
C PRO A 637 0.88 -5.13 -5.77
N LEU A 638 1.16 -6.01 -4.80
CA LEU A 638 0.23 -6.80 -4.03
C LEU A 638 -0.39 -5.96 -2.90
N GLU A 639 -1.57 -6.37 -2.44
CA GLU A 639 -2.38 -5.69 -1.44
C GLU A 639 -1.82 -5.78 -0.02
N PHE A 640 -0.84 -6.66 0.19
CA PHE A 640 -0.10 -6.82 1.43
C PHE A 640 1.38 -6.98 1.08
N ALA A 641 2.27 -6.50 1.96
CA ALA A 641 3.70 -6.67 1.76
C ALA A 641 4.08 -8.16 1.90
N VAL A 642 4.61 -8.73 0.83
CA VAL A 642 5.14 -10.10 0.79
C VAL A 642 6.62 -10.04 1.12
N PRO A 643 7.13 -10.85 2.08
CA PRO A 643 8.56 -10.89 2.36
C PRO A 643 9.34 -11.39 1.13
N GLN A 644 10.50 -10.79 0.84
CA GLN A 644 11.41 -11.33 -0.17
C GLN A 644 11.89 -12.73 0.24
N LYS A 645 11.72 -13.71 -0.66
CA LYS A 645 12.31 -15.04 -0.53
C LYS A 645 12.71 -15.56 -1.89
N TRP A 646 13.96 -15.99 -1.98
CA TRP A 646 14.43 -16.89 -3.01
C TRP A 646 14.93 -18.17 -2.36
N LYS A 647 14.20 -19.28 -2.55
CA LYS A 647 14.59 -20.60 -2.05
C LYS A 647 14.15 -21.68 -3.04
N ARG A 648 15.11 -22.53 -3.40
CA ARG A 648 14.89 -23.75 -4.19
C ARG A 648 15.22 -24.92 -3.29
N SER A 649 14.29 -25.85 -3.15
CA SER A 649 14.51 -26.97 -2.26
C SER A 649 13.98 -28.28 -2.82
N LEU A 650 14.77 -29.35 -2.64
CA LEU A 650 14.30 -30.71 -2.87
C LEU A 650 13.49 -31.12 -1.64
N ARG A 651 12.32 -31.70 -1.88
CA ARG A 651 11.37 -32.10 -0.83
C ARG A 651 10.86 -33.51 -1.10
N PRO A 652 10.52 -34.29 -0.06
CA PRO A 652 9.78 -35.53 -0.25
C PRO A 652 8.46 -35.30 -1.00
N VAL A 653 8.05 -36.23 -1.84
CA VAL A 653 6.79 -36.18 -2.63
C VAL A 653 5.60 -35.93 -1.71
N ARG A 654 5.61 -36.52 -0.51
CA ARG A 654 4.56 -36.32 0.51
C ARG A 654 4.40 -34.87 0.98
N VAL A 655 5.50 -34.10 1.01
CA VAL A 655 5.43 -32.66 1.33
C VAL A 655 4.70 -31.90 0.21
N ILE A 656 4.89 -32.30 -1.05
CA ILE A 656 4.17 -31.71 -2.19
C ILE A 656 2.68 -32.10 -2.15
N GLU A 657 2.34 -33.34 -1.82
CA GLU A 657 0.94 -33.78 -1.64
C GLU A 657 0.18 -32.91 -0.62
N ASP A 658 0.83 -32.64 0.52
CA ASP A 658 0.25 -31.82 1.58
C ASP A 658 0.15 -30.34 1.21
N LEU A 659 1.16 -29.78 0.53
CA LEU A 659 1.14 -28.37 0.10
C LEU A 659 0.15 -28.14 -1.07
N ALA A 660 0.12 -29.03 -2.04
CA ALA A 660 -0.69 -28.92 -3.26
C ALA A 660 -2.12 -29.44 -3.08
N GLN A 661 -2.43 -30.08 -1.95
CA GLN A 661 -3.74 -30.67 -1.65
C GLN A 661 -4.19 -31.72 -2.69
N ILE A 662 -3.22 -32.54 -3.13
CA ILE A 662 -3.41 -33.66 -4.08
C ILE A 662 -2.72 -34.91 -3.54
N ASP A 663 -3.18 -36.09 -3.94
CA ASP A 663 -2.54 -37.36 -3.61
C ASP A 663 -2.00 -38.02 -4.89
N PHE A 664 -0.71 -38.31 -4.92
CA PHE A 664 -0.09 -39.08 -5.99
C PHE A 664 -0.38 -40.57 -5.79
N HIS A 665 -0.43 -41.31 -6.90
CA HIS A 665 -0.57 -42.77 -6.85
C HIS A 665 0.64 -43.41 -6.15
N GLU A 666 0.45 -44.56 -5.52
CA GLU A 666 1.49 -45.25 -4.74
C GLU A 666 2.75 -45.54 -5.56
N THR A 667 2.59 -45.80 -6.86
CA THR A 667 3.71 -45.97 -7.80
C THR A 667 4.70 -44.80 -7.80
N ILE A 668 4.21 -43.56 -7.69
CA ILE A 668 5.04 -42.34 -7.68
C ILE A 668 5.65 -42.15 -6.29
N ARG A 669 4.88 -42.38 -5.22
CA ARG A 669 5.37 -42.29 -3.83
C ARG A 669 6.49 -43.29 -3.54
N ASN A 670 6.37 -44.52 -4.04
CA ASN A 670 7.38 -45.56 -3.89
C ASN A 670 8.64 -45.29 -4.73
N ALA A 671 8.55 -44.38 -5.71
CA ALA A 671 9.65 -43.94 -6.54
C ALA A 671 10.37 -42.68 -6.00
N ASP A 672 9.92 -42.11 -4.87
CA ASP A 672 10.50 -40.89 -4.27
C ASP A 672 11.96 -41.10 -3.89
N GLN A 673 12.86 -40.31 -4.51
CA GLN A 673 14.29 -40.38 -4.26
C GLN A 673 14.74 -39.48 -3.09
N SER A 674 13.84 -38.81 -2.37
CA SER A 674 14.21 -37.91 -1.28
C SER A 674 15.07 -38.60 -0.20
N GLY A 675 16.27 -38.07 0.04
CA GLY A 675 17.22 -38.61 1.01
C GLY A 675 18.19 -39.68 0.48
N THR A 676 18.18 -39.97 -0.82
CA THR A 676 19.22 -40.80 -1.46
C THR A 676 20.45 -39.98 -1.87
N ASN A 677 21.59 -40.64 -2.08
CA ASN A 677 22.79 -39.96 -2.57
C ASN A 677 22.60 -39.42 -3.99
N GLU A 678 21.77 -40.10 -4.78
CA GLU A 678 21.35 -39.70 -6.11
C GLU A 678 20.56 -38.39 -6.07
N ALA A 679 19.66 -38.22 -5.09
CA ALA A 679 18.94 -36.97 -4.86
C ALA A 679 19.84 -35.82 -4.38
N VAL A 680 20.86 -36.11 -3.58
CA VAL A 680 21.86 -35.09 -3.15
C VAL A 680 22.70 -34.64 -4.35
N ALA A 681 23.20 -35.59 -5.16
CA ALA A 681 23.96 -35.27 -6.37
C ALA A 681 23.11 -34.50 -7.40
N PHE A 682 21.83 -34.85 -7.54
CA PHE A 682 20.89 -34.13 -8.39
C PHE A 682 20.60 -32.71 -7.86
N ALA A 683 20.42 -32.55 -6.54
CA ALA A 683 20.18 -31.25 -5.90
C ALA A 683 21.41 -30.32 -6.02
N GLU A 684 22.63 -30.84 -5.84
CA GLU A 684 23.88 -30.09 -6.01
C GLU A 684 24.08 -29.64 -7.47
N ALA A 685 23.82 -30.52 -8.43
CA ALA A 685 23.93 -30.18 -9.85
C ALA A 685 22.86 -29.16 -10.31
N ALA A 686 21.71 -29.14 -9.65
CA ALA A 686 20.59 -28.24 -9.93
C ALA A 686 20.63 -26.90 -9.16
N GLY A 687 21.60 -26.71 -8.25
CA GLY A 687 21.67 -25.50 -7.40
C GLY A 687 20.52 -25.42 -6.38
N VAL A 688 20.08 -26.56 -5.84
CA VAL A 688 18.93 -26.71 -4.94
C VAL A 688 19.40 -27.24 -3.58
N THR A 689 18.80 -26.80 -2.47
CA THR A 689 19.17 -27.29 -1.13
C THR A 689 18.80 -28.78 -0.92
N PRO A 690 19.73 -29.67 -0.52
CA PRO A 690 19.47 -31.10 -0.34
C PRO A 690 18.67 -31.46 0.93
N PRO A 691 18.06 -32.66 1.02
CA PRO A 691 17.25 -33.06 2.16
C PRO A 691 18.11 -33.60 3.33
N GLY A 692 18.13 -32.89 4.46
CA GLY A 692 18.48 -33.42 5.80
C GLY A 692 19.96 -33.41 6.22
N GLY A 693 20.29 -32.52 7.17
CA GLY A 693 21.43 -32.62 8.10
C GLY A 693 20.94 -32.38 9.54
N SER A 694 21.13 -33.39 10.40
CA SER A 694 20.55 -33.73 11.72
C SER A 694 20.88 -32.82 12.93
N GLY A 695 20.16 -32.81 14.08
CA GLY A 695 19.02 -33.61 14.55
C GLY A 695 18.71 -33.44 16.05
N GLU A 696 17.47 -33.71 16.48
CA GLU A 696 17.08 -33.98 17.88
C GLU A 696 16.64 -35.45 18.00
N ALA A 697 17.25 -36.18 18.95
CA ALA A 697 16.74 -37.43 19.47
C ALA A 697 16.20 -37.18 20.88
N ALA A 698 15.02 -37.74 21.15
CA ALA A 698 14.26 -37.59 22.39
C ALA A 698 15.07 -37.92 23.66
N GLY A 699 15.02 -37.01 24.64
CA GLY A 699 15.52 -37.23 26.01
C GLY A 699 14.98 -36.17 26.97
N ASN A 700 13.98 -36.54 27.76
CA ASN A 700 13.33 -35.70 28.76
C ASN A 700 14.21 -35.58 30.03
N THR A 701 14.86 -34.43 30.27
CA THR A 701 15.30 -33.94 31.60
C THR A 701 15.63 -32.44 31.56
N GLY A 702 14.96 -31.62 32.38
CA GLY A 702 15.44 -30.34 32.96
C GLY A 702 15.80 -29.19 32.00
N GLY A 703 15.16 -28.02 32.19
CA GLY A 703 15.27 -26.88 31.26
C GLY A 703 16.65 -26.22 31.18
N GLU A 704 17.18 -26.17 29.96
CA GLU A 704 18.12 -25.16 29.44
C GLU A 704 17.63 -24.77 28.03
N ALA A 705 17.79 -23.50 27.64
CA ALA A 705 17.40 -23.01 26.33
C ALA A 705 18.29 -23.65 25.24
N PRO A 706 17.76 -24.04 24.07
CA PRO A 706 18.54 -24.62 22.98
C PRO A 706 19.65 -23.66 22.53
N GLY A 707 20.87 -24.18 22.32
CA GLY A 707 22.04 -23.40 21.92
C GLY A 707 21.81 -22.64 20.62
N ILE A 708 22.09 -21.33 20.62
CA ILE A 708 22.02 -20.48 19.44
C ILE A 708 23.26 -20.74 18.60
N ASP A 709 23.08 -21.17 17.34
CA ASP A 709 24.18 -21.36 16.41
C ASP A 709 24.63 -20.00 15.85
N ILE A 710 25.83 -19.57 16.23
CA ILE A 710 26.48 -18.33 15.77
C ILE A 710 27.66 -18.61 14.82
N GLY A 711 27.83 -19.86 14.36
CA GLY A 711 29.00 -20.29 13.59
C GLY A 711 29.24 -19.48 12.31
N ASP A 712 28.18 -19.24 11.54
CA ASP A 712 28.25 -18.46 10.29
C ASP A 712 28.62 -16.99 10.56
N ILE A 713 28.05 -16.38 11.61
CA ILE A 713 28.35 -15.00 12.03
C ILE A 713 29.83 -14.88 12.41
N LEU A 714 30.34 -15.83 13.19
CA LEU A 714 31.71 -15.82 13.68
C LEU A 714 32.72 -16.05 12.56
N ALA A 715 32.41 -16.87 11.55
CA ALA A 715 33.31 -17.14 10.43
C ALA A 715 33.68 -15.83 9.69
N ASP A 716 32.69 -14.96 9.45
CA ASP A 716 32.90 -13.68 8.79
C ASP A 716 33.69 -12.69 9.68
N TRP A 717 33.36 -12.61 10.97
CA TRP A 717 34.06 -11.72 11.91
C TRP A 717 35.52 -12.14 12.14
N GLN A 718 35.79 -13.44 12.24
CA GLN A 718 37.14 -13.97 12.39
C GLN A 718 37.99 -13.69 11.16
N LYS A 719 37.40 -13.82 9.97
CA LYS A 719 38.05 -13.44 8.71
C LYS A 719 38.41 -11.95 8.71
N LEU A 720 37.47 -11.07 9.06
CA LEU A 720 37.70 -9.62 9.10
C LEU A 720 38.83 -9.23 10.07
N GLN A 721 38.83 -9.78 11.28
CA GLN A 721 39.87 -9.49 12.28
C GLN A 721 41.24 -10.04 11.86
N SER A 722 41.29 -11.10 11.04
CA SER A 722 42.55 -11.66 10.51
C SER A 722 43.19 -10.85 9.37
N GLU A 723 42.44 -9.96 8.70
CA GLU A 723 42.90 -9.24 7.50
C GLU A 723 43.65 -7.92 7.79
N GLU A 724 43.92 -7.56 9.07
CA GLU A 724 44.67 -6.35 9.52
C GLU A 724 44.34 -5.05 8.71
N ARG A 725 43.06 -4.79 8.42
CA ARG A 725 42.66 -3.56 7.71
C ARG A 725 42.57 -2.36 8.64
N SER A 726 42.92 -1.16 8.14
CA SER A 726 42.71 0.10 8.85
C SER A 726 41.24 0.53 8.76
N PHE A 727 40.50 0.42 9.87
CA PHE A 727 39.08 0.80 9.96
C PHE A 727 38.89 2.16 10.66
N GLU A 728 39.63 3.19 10.24
CA GLU A 728 39.63 4.51 10.90
C GLU A 728 38.25 5.21 10.93
N ASP A 729 37.28 4.75 10.13
CA ASP A 729 35.95 5.39 9.99
C ASP A 729 34.80 4.67 10.71
N PHE A 730 35.00 3.48 11.31
CA PHE A 730 33.91 2.71 11.95
C PHE A 730 34.10 2.52 13.45
N ASP A 731 33.01 2.69 14.22
CA ASP A 731 33.00 2.39 15.65
C ASP A 731 33.20 0.88 15.88
N THR A 732 34.03 0.55 16.87
CA THR A 732 34.21 -0.82 17.38
C THR A 732 32.87 -1.44 17.77
N VAL A 733 32.64 -2.71 17.41
CA VAL A 733 31.44 -3.44 17.86
C VAL A 733 31.53 -3.64 19.36
N ARG A 734 30.56 -3.09 20.10
CA ARG A 734 30.56 -3.07 21.56
C ARG A 734 29.34 -3.80 22.12
N PHE A 735 29.56 -4.58 23.18
CA PHE A 735 28.52 -5.14 24.02
C PHE A 735 28.64 -4.63 25.46
N VAL A 736 27.52 -4.25 26.06
CA VAL A 736 27.43 -3.89 27.48
C VAL A 736 26.88 -5.07 28.26
N VAL A 737 27.71 -5.62 29.14
CA VAL A 737 27.35 -6.75 30.00
C VAL A 737 26.93 -6.25 31.36
N SER A 738 25.82 -6.76 31.87
CA SER A 738 25.40 -6.63 33.25
C SER A 738 25.66 -7.93 34.00
N LEU A 739 26.70 -7.97 34.82
CA LEU A 739 27.08 -9.18 35.55
C LEU A 739 26.15 -9.47 36.73
N GLY A 740 25.70 -10.73 36.87
CA GLY A 740 24.94 -11.20 38.04
C GLY A 740 25.80 -11.70 39.20
N LYS A 741 27.08 -11.97 38.92
CA LYS A 741 28.10 -12.38 39.89
C LYS A 741 29.38 -11.58 39.66
N SER A 742 30.18 -11.39 40.71
CA SER A 742 31.45 -10.67 40.57
C SER A 742 32.43 -11.48 39.71
N MET A 743 32.95 -10.87 38.66
CA MET A 743 33.95 -11.43 37.76
C MET A 743 35.02 -10.37 37.48
N THR A 744 36.27 -10.80 37.32
CA THR A 744 37.35 -9.88 36.92
C THR A 744 37.29 -9.62 35.41
N ASP A 745 37.76 -8.45 34.97
CA ASP A 745 37.81 -8.09 33.54
C ASP A 745 38.61 -9.12 32.74
N GLN A 746 39.66 -9.69 33.33
CA GLN A 746 40.49 -10.73 32.71
C GLN A 746 39.75 -12.06 32.56
N THR A 747 38.89 -12.42 33.53
CA THR A 747 38.01 -13.59 33.41
C THR A 747 36.98 -13.38 32.32
N VAL A 748 36.29 -12.23 32.31
CA VAL A 748 35.30 -11.92 31.27
C VAL A 748 35.94 -11.98 29.88
N LYS A 749 37.12 -11.37 29.72
CA LYS A 749 37.89 -11.43 28.48
C LYS A 749 38.16 -12.88 28.05
N ALA A 750 38.75 -13.70 28.91
CA ALA A 750 39.11 -15.07 28.58
C ALA A 750 37.91 -15.92 28.13
N GLU A 751 36.77 -15.82 28.83
CA GLU A 751 35.57 -16.60 28.49
C GLU A 751 34.92 -16.15 27.16
N VAL A 752 35.01 -14.87 26.83
CA VAL A 752 34.46 -14.30 25.60
C VAL A 752 35.37 -14.59 24.40
N GLU A 753 36.69 -14.46 24.55
CA GLU A 753 37.63 -14.83 23.50
C GLU A 753 37.54 -16.33 23.16
N ASP A 754 37.38 -17.18 24.18
CA ASP A 754 37.17 -18.62 24.00
C ASP A 754 35.85 -18.93 23.25
N LEU A 755 34.77 -18.21 23.57
CA LEU A 755 33.48 -18.38 22.88
C LEU A 755 33.53 -17.92 21.42
N LEU A 756 34.08 -16.75 21.16
CA LEU A 756 33.98 -16.08 19.86
C LEU A 756 35.13 -16.43 18.91
N GLY A 757 36.27 -16.90 19.45
CA GLY A 757 37.51 -17.05 18.68
C GLY A 757 38.07 -15.72 18.16
N LEU A 758 37.70 -14.60 18.80
CA LEU A 758 38.08 -13.24 18.45
C LEU A 758 38.87 -12.60 19.60
N THR A 759 39.76 -11.68 19.27
CA THR A 759 40.40 -10.79 20.26
C THR A 759 39.38 -9.76 20.71
N VAL A 760 39.26 -9.55 22.02
CA VAL A 760 38.35 -8.55 22.60
C VAL A 760 39.04 -7.73 23.69
N ASP A 761 38.56 -6.51 23.90
CA ASP A 761 38.95 -5.65 25.01
C ASP A 761 37.79 -5.53 26.01
N VAL A 762 38.10 -5.66 27.30
CA VAL A 762 37.09 -5.61 28.37
C VAL A 762 37.49 -4.56 29.39
N ALA A 763 36.55 -3.68 29.73
CA ALA A 763 36.73 -2.66 30.75
C ALA A 763 35.45 -2.38 31.53
N GLY A 764 35.58 -1.86 32.75
CA GLY A 764 34.47 -1.26 33.49
C GLY A 764 33.80 -0.15 32.69
N LEU A 765 32.46 -0.20 32.55
CA LEU A 765 31.72 0.83 31.82
C LEU A 765 31.73 2.17 32.58
N PHE A 766 31.63 2.12 33.91
CA PHE A 766 31.60 3.27 34.79
C PHE A 766 32.86 3.33 35.66
N TYR A 767 33.26 4.53 36.05
CA TYR A 767 34.46 4.71 36.86
C TYR A 767 34.18 4.46 38.35
N SER A 768 34.57 3.29 38.88
CA SER A 768 34.65 3.02 40.34
C SER A 768 33.40 3.45 41.15
N ASP A 769 32.18 3.11 40.71
CA ASP A 769 30.94 3.27 41.49
C ASP A 769 30.44 1.89 41.93
N PRO A 770 30.34 1.59 43.24
CA PRO A 770 30.02 0.25 43.71
C PRO A 770 28.71 -0.35 43.18
N ASP A 771 27.71 0.48 42.87
CA ASP A 771 26.41 -0.01 42.37
C ASP A 771 26.42 -0.17 40.83
N LEU A 772 27.32 0.54 40.14
CA LEU A 772 27.46 0.49 38.67
C LEU A 772 28.65 -0.37 38.21
N ASP A 773 29.52 -0.81 39.13
CA ASP A 773 30.68 -1.67 38.85
C ASP A 773 30.29 -3.09 38.40
N ARG A 774 29.00 -3.41 38.32
CA ARG A 774 28.50 -4.63 37.66
C ARG A 774 28.54 -4.57 36.13
N TYR A 775 28.69 -3.38 35.55
CA TYR A 775 28.64 -3.19 34.09
C TYR A 775 30.04 -3.25 33.45
N ARG A 776 30.18 -4.04 32.40
CA ARG A 776 31.41 -4.13 31.58
C ARG A 776 31.10 -3.78 30.12
N ALA A 777 32.01 -3.07 29.48
CA ALA A 777 32.03 -2.94 28.03
C ALA A 777 32.97 -4.00 27.46
N ILE A 778 32.49 -4.75 26.47
CA ILE A 778 33.26 -5.67 25.65
C ILE A 778 33.37 -5.04 24.26
N ASP A 779 34.58 -4.65 23.89
CA ASP A 779 34.91 -4.06 22.60
C ASP A 779 35.55 -5.12 21.71
N ILE A 780 35.00 -5.33 20.51
CA ILE A 780 35.52 -6.27 19.52
C ILE A 780 36.12 -5.47 18.35
N PRO A 781 37.44 -5.22 18.36
CA PRO A 781 38.09 -4.45 17.31
C PRO A 781 38.16 -5.21 15.99
N GLY A 782 38.10 -4.48 14.87
CA GLY A 782 38.35 -5.02 13.53
C GLY A 782 37.21 -5.87 12.95
N VAL A 783 36.00 -5.79 13.50
CA VAL A 783 34.81 -6.44 12.96
C VAL A 783 33.74 -5.40 12.62
N VAL A 784 32.88 -5.74 11.66
CA VAL A 784 31.69 -4.96 11.30
C VAL A 784 30.48 -5.88 11.21
N TRP A 785 29.28 -5.34 11.42
CA TRP A 785 28.03 -6.08 11.29
C TRP A 785 27.22 -5.55 10.09
N ASP A 786 26.62 -6.49 9.35
CA ASP A 786 25.73 -6.23 8.20
C ASP A 786 24.25 -6.47 8.54
N ASP A 787 24.00 -7.29 9.58
CA ASP A 787 22.68 -7.52 10.16
C ASP A 787 22.72 -7.28 11.66
N ARG A 788 21.85 -6.41 12.15
CA ARG A 788 21.70 -6.18 13.59
C ARG A 788 21.18 -7.42 14.34
N ALA A 789 20.46 -8.31 13.66
CA ALA A 789 19.94 -9.54 14.25
C ALA A 789 21.08 -10.42 14.78
N ASP A 790 22.22 -10.42 14.07
CA ASP A 790 23.42 -11.15 14.44
C ASP A 790 24.01 -10.65 15.77
N LEU A 791 23.99 -9.33 15.99
CA LEU A 791 24.42 -8.74 17.26
C LEU A 791 23.62 -9.28 18.45
N PHE A 792 22.31 -9.44 18.28
CA PHE A 792 21.44 -9.97 19.34
C PHE A 792 21.65 -11.45 19.60
N ASP A 793 21.95 -12.25 18.57
CA ASP A 793 22.30 -13.67 18.73
C ASP A 793 23.67 -13.84 19.41
N VAL A 794 24.68 -13.06 19.02
CA VAL A 794 25.99 -13.00 19.70
C VAL A 794 25.84 -12.56 21.16
N ALA A 795 25.02 -11.54 21.43
CA ALA A 795 24.76 -11.07 22.79
C ALA A 795 24.15 -12.16 23.69
N ARG A 796 23.20 -12.96 23.17
CA ARG A 796 22.62 -14.09 23.91
C ARG A 796 23.63 -15.20 24.16
N ALA A 797 24.52 -15.47 23.21
CA ALA A 797 25.61 -16.43 23.39
C ALA A 797 26.58 -15.97 24.51
N ILE A 798 27.01 -14.70 24.49
CA ILE A 798 27.87 -14.12 25.54
C ILE A 798 27.16 -14.16 26.90
N ARG A 799 25.87 -13.80 26.95
CA ARG A 799 25.07 -13.84 28.19
C ARG A 799 25.09 -15.23 28.82
N THR A 800 24.85 -16.25 28.00
CA THR A 800 24.83 -17.66 28.42
C THR A 800 26.20 -18.09 28.95
N ARG A 801 27.27 -17.77 28.21
CA ARG A 801 28.65 -18.12 28.55
C ARG A 801 29.12 -17.50 29.87
N LEU A 802 28.72 -16.26 30.14
CA LEU A 802 29.12 -15.52 31.34
C LEU A 802 28.15 -15.70 32.53
N GLU A 803 27.00 -16.33 32.31
CA GLU A 803 25.86 -16.30 33.25
C GLU A 803 25.49 -14.86 33.65
N ALA A 804 25.51 -13.94 32.69
CA ALA A 804 25.21 -12.53 32.91
C ALA A 804 23.69 -12.31 33.05
N GLU A 805 23.29 -11.23 33.75
CA GLU A 805 21.87 -10.83 33.82
C GLU A 805 21.37 -10.43 32.43
N THR A 806 22.13 -9.56 31.75
CA THR A 806 21.88 -9.09 30.38
C THR A 806 23.20 -8.81 29.67
N VAL A 807 23.17 -8.90 28.34
CA VAL A 807 24.21 -8.43 27.42
C VAL A 807 23.52 -7.65 26.32
N GLU A 808 23.78 -6.35 26.20
CA GLU A 808 23.15 -5.46 25.23
C GLU A 808 24.17 -5.04 24.17
N PRO A 809 23.93 -5.24 22.87
CA PRO A 809 24.75 -4.59 21.85
C PRO A 809 24.56 -3.08 21.88
N ASP A 810 25.65 -2.31 21.80
CA ASP A 810 25.57 -0.91 21.42
C ASP A 810 25.35 -0.84 19.91
N LEU A 811 24.16 -0.40 19.52
CA LEU A 811 23.77 -0.28 18.12
C LEU A 811 24.30 1.07 17.60
N ASP A 812 25.08 1.14 16.53
CA ASP A 812 25.56 2.46 16.06
C ASP A 812 24.55 3.13 15.10
N THR A 813 24.92 4.27 14.50
CA THR A 813 24.03 5.02 13.60
C THR A 813 23.64 4.25 12.33
N ARG A 814 24.36 3.16 11.98
CA ARG A 814 23.99 2.26 10.88
C ARG A 814 22.67 1.55 11.10
N TYR A 815 22.09 1.64 12.30
CA TYR A 815 20.72 1.21 12.57
C TYR A 815 19.71 1.72 11.52
N TYR A 816 19.98 2.85 10.86
CA TYR A 816 19.18 3.34 9.72
C TYR A 816 19.88 3.32 8.35
N ASP A 817 21.21 3.11 8.30
CA ASP A 817 21.97 3.12 7.04
C ASP A 817 21.99 1.74 6.34
N SER A 818 21.58 0.66 7.01
CA SER A 818 21.44 -0.68 6.41
C SER A 818 20.41 -0.77 5.27
N ASP A 819 19.73 0.34 4.98
CA ASP A 819 18.65 0.49 3.98
C ASP A 819 19.13 1.02 2.61
N GLY A 820 20.44 1.16 2.38
CA GLY A 820 20.99 1.53 1.07
C GLY A 820 20.81 2.99 0.65
N GLY A 821 20.66 3.91 1.60
CA GLY A 821 20.53 5.34 1.34
C GLY A 821 21.85 6.02 0.90
N ALA A 822 21.78 6.91 -0.09
CA ALA A 822 22.91 7.76 -0.49
C ALA A 822 23.34 8.70 0.65
N PRO A 823 24.62 9.13 0.72
CA PRO A 823 25.10 10.04 1.75
C PRO A 823 24.32 11.37 1.74
N ALA A 824 24.06 11.91 2.93
CA ALA A 824 23.27 13.11 3.15
C ALA A 824 23.75 14.30 2.28
N ILE A 825 22.80 15.02 1.67
CA ILE A 825 23.05 16.20 0.85
C ILE A 825 23.38 17.40 1.75
N GLU A 826 24.47 18.10 1.44
CA GLU A 826 24.86 19.37 2.10
C GLU A 826 23.68 20.35 2.18
N GLY A 827 23.30 20.75 3.40
CA GLY A 827 22.24 21.72 3.68
C GLY A 827 20.97 21.17 4.33
N SER A 828 20.83 19.84 4.47
CA SER A 828 19.68 19.20 5.15
C SER A 828 20.07 18.71 6.56
N ALA A 829 19.81 19.53 7.58
CA ALA A 829 19.99 19.17 8.98
C ALA A 829 18.99 20.02 9.76
N GLU A 830 17.83 19.49 10.12
CA GLU A 830 17.58 18.47 11.17
C GLU A 830 16.78 17.25 10.67
N SER A 831 16.71 17.07 9.36
CA SER A 831 15.77 16.21 8.65
C SER A 831 16.39 15.05 7.85
N SER A 832 17.70 14.80 7.97
CA SER A 832 18.31 13.63 7.34
C SER A 832 17.71 12.36 7.96
N ASP A 833 16.89 11.68 7.14
CA ASP A 833 16.27 10.36 7.31
C ASP A 833 14.88 10.25 7.99
N VAL A 834 14.17 11.36 8.21
CA VAL A 834 12.79 11.31 8.76
C VAL A 834 11.80 12.19 7.97
N ALA A 835 10.89 11.50 7.26
CA ALA A 835 9.62 11.96 6.67
C ALA A 835 9.41 13.49 6.50
N PHE A 836 9.66 14.03 5.30
CA PHE A 836 9.43 15.44 4.92
C PHE A 836 8.02 16.01 5.25
N TRP A 837 7.00 15.16 5.45
CA TRP A 837 5.62 15.56 5.77
C TRP A 837 5.34 15.93 7.23
N CYS A 838 6.21 15.57 8.19
CA CYS A 838 6.03 15.95 9.60
C CYS A 838 6.67 17.29 9.95
N TRP A 839 7.51 17.81 9.05
CA TRP A 839 8.18 19.11 9.16
C TRP A 839 7.33 20.21 8.53
N VAL A 840 7.53 21.42 9.04
CA VAL A 840 6.75 22.60 8.66
C VAL A 840 7.62 23.47 7.74
N ASP A 841 7.09 23.89 6.59
CA ASP A 841 7.86 24.70 5.61
C ASP A 841 8.19 26.07 6.19
N GLU A 842 9.46 26.31 6.48
CA GLU A 842 9.97 27.56 7.04
C GLU A 842 9.73 28.79 6.14
N ASN A 843 9.38 28.58 4.87
CA ASN A 843 9.09 29.63 3.89
C ASN A 843 7.61 29.96 3.73
N ASP A 844 6.68 29.20 4.32
CA ASP A 844 5.26 29.53 4.24
C ASP A 844 4.93 30.69 5.21
N PRO A 845 4.45 31.83 4.69
CA PRO A 845 4.19 33.02 5.49
C PRO A 845 3.05 32.84 6.49
N ASN A 846 2.19 31.82 6.33
CA ASN A 846 1.04 31.60 7.20
C ASN A 846 1.37 30.81 8.48
N ILE A 847 2.61 30.36 8.64
CA ILE A 847 3.04 29.49 9.75
C ILE A 847 4.29 30.00 10.46
N LYS A 848 4.80 31.17 10.05
CA LYS A 848 5.94 31.81 10.69
C LYS A 848 5.47 32.80 11.77
N PRO A 849 6.04 32.77 13.00
CA PRO A 849 5.76 33.78 14.00
C PRO A 849 6.37 35.13 13.59
N ASP A 850 5.62 36.22 13.80
CA ASP A 850 6.09 37.59 13.56
C ASP A 850 7.21 37.99 14.55
N ASP A 851 7.13 37.49 15.79
CA ASP A 851 8.14 37.65 16.83
C ASP A 851 9.14 36.50 16.77
N THR A 852 10.41 36.82 16.50
CA THR A 852 11.49 35.82 16.50
C THR A 852 11.82 35.31 17.90
N ASP A 853 11.47 36.06 18.95
CA ASP A 853 11.63 35.70 20.35
C ASP A 853 10.36 35.06 20.95
N TRP A 854 9.39 34.63 20.11
CA TRP A 854 8.10 34.13 20.59
C TRP A 854 8.24 33.01 21.63
N ALA A 855 9.24 32.14 21.51
CA ALA A 855 9.43 30.99 22.41
C ALA A 855 9.69 31.44 23.86
N VAL A 856 10.58 32.43 24.04
CA VAL A 856 10.91 33.00 25.36
C VAL A 856 9.80 33.92 25.87
N THR A 857 9.20 34.73 24.99
CA THR A 857 8.09 35.63 25.35
C THR A 857 6.86 34.84 25.79
N LYS A 858 6.45 33.83 25.03
CA LYS A 858 5.21 33.07 25.27
C LYS A 858 5.24 32.18 26.50
N THR A 859 6.44 31.82 26.96
CA THR A 859 6.64 31.03 28.18
C THR A 859 6.97 31.88 29.40
N GLY A 860 6.87 33.21 29.32
CA GLY A 860 7.02 34.11 30.47
C GLY A 860 8.46 34.22 30.99
N VAL A 861 9.47 33.92 30.17
CA VAL A 861 10.88 33.92 30.60
C VAL A 861 11.37 35.32 30.99
N PRO A 862 11.13 36.39 30.20
CA PRO A 862 11.50 37.75 30.60
C PRO A 862 10.85 38.19 31.92
N GLU A 863 9.60 37.84 32.14
CA GLU A 863 8.83 38.15 33.34
C GLU A 863 9.39 37.41 34.56
N ALA A 864 9.79 36.14 34.41
CA ALA A 864 10.46 35.38 35.45
C ALA A 864 11.81 36.00 35.85
N TRP A 865 12.60 36.49 34.88
CA TRP A 865 13.85 37.20 35.14
C TRP A 865 13.62 38.53 35.86
N ALA A 866 12.63 39.31 35.41
CA ALA A 866 12.27 40.59 36.01
C ALA A 866 11.81 40.40 37.46
N PHE A 867 10.93 39.43 37.71
CA PHE A 867 10.45 39.10 39.05
C PHE A 867 11.59 38.69 39.99
N SER A 868 12.49 37.82 39.55
CA SER A 868 13.66 37.41 40.35
C SER A 868 14.54 38.60 40.71
N SER A 869 14.78 39.50 39.75
CA SER A 869 15.60 40.69 39.94
C SER A 869 14.94 41.69 40.91
N GLN A 870 13.62 41.86 40.81
CA GLN A 870 12.82 42.70 41.72
C GLN A 870 12.83 42.18 43.16
N GLU A 871 12.79 40.86 43.32
CA GLU A 871 12.90 40.19 44.63
C GLU A 871 14.34 40.14 45.18
N GLY A 872 15.32 40.71 44.46
CA GLY A 872 16.73 40.69 44.86
C GLY A 872 17.37 39.29 44.84
N LYS A 873 16.79 38.35 44.08
CA LYS A 873 17.26 36.97 43.93
C LYS A 873 18.06 36.79 42.64
N PRO A 874 18.95 35.77 42.55
CA PRO A 874 19.63 35.44 41.30
C PRO A 874 18.62 35.17 40.18
N ALA A 875 18.82 35.81 39.03
CA ALA A 875 17.98 35.67 37.84
C ALA A 875 18.76 34.99 36.70
N LYS A 876 18.08 34.69 35.59
CA LYS A 876 18.71 34.26 34.32
C LYS A 876 19.57 32.99 34.42
N GLY A 877 19.33 32.16 35.44
CA GLY A 877 20.07 30.92 35.70
C GLY A 877 21.42 31.10 36.39
N ARG A 878 21.74 32.29 36.90
CA ARG A 878 23.02 32.57 37.58
C ARG A 878 23.32 31.53 38.66
N GLY A 879 24.51 30.93 38.56
CA GLY A 879 25.01 29.94 39.53
C GLY A 879 24.52 28.51 39.32
N ILE A 880 23.76 28.25 38.25
CA ILE A 880 23.28 26.91 37.91
C ILE A 880 24.12 26.30 36.80
N ARG A 881 24.54 25.04 36.99
CA ARG A 881 25.29 24.24 36.01
C ARG A 881 24.35 23.35 35.21
N VAL A 882 24.38 23.52 33.89
CA VAL A 882 23.57 22.75 32.94
C VAL A 882 24.51 21.90 32.09
N PHE A 883 24.51 20.59 32.33
CA PHE A 883 25.26 19.64 31.53
C PHE A 883 24.46 19.24 30.29
N GLN A 884 25.13 19.21 29.15
CA GLN A 884 24.52 18.98 27.86
C GLN A 884 25.20 17.81 27.15
N PRO A 885 24.80 16.55 27.45
CA PRO A 885 25.11 15.40 26.63
C PRO A 885 24.49 15.54 25.23
N ASP A 886 25.31 15.79 24.21
CA ASP A 886 24.87 16.08 22.83
C ASP A 886 26.00 15.78 21.82
N THR A 887 25.91 16.32 20.60
CA THR A 887 26.92 16.19 19.53
C THR A 887 28.19 17.00 19.78
N GLY A 888 28.31 17.67 20.92
CA GLY A 888 29.35 18.66 21.13
C GLY A 888 29.01 20.00 20.48
N VAL A 889 29.94 20.94 20.56
CA VAL A 889 29.68 22.35 20.22
C VAL A 889 30.72 22.91 19.26
N VAL A 890 30.34 23.96 18.54
CA VAL A 890 31.24 24.81 17.75
C VAL A 890 31.62 26.00 18.63
N PRO A 891 32.77 25.96 19.34
CA PRO A 891 33.04 26.91 20.42
C PRO A 891 33.18 28.36 19.96
N ALA A 892 33.50 28.56 18.68
CA ALA A 892 33.71 29.87 18.08
C ALA A 892 32.41 30.52 17.56
N HIS A 893 31.26 29.84 17.65
CA HIS A 893 29.97 30.40 17.25
C HIS A 893 29.54 31.51 18.23
N THR A 894 29.06 32.66 17.72
CA THR A 894 28.77 33.86 18.53
C THR A 894 27.65 33.67 19.55
N GLU A 895 26.75 32.73 19.28
CA GLU A 895 25.64 32.35 20.17
C GLU A 895 26.00 31.30 21.24
N MET A 896 27.26 30.88 21.32
CA MET A 896 27.73 30.01 22.40
C MET A 896 28.34 30.83 23.54
N PRO A 897 28.11 30.43 24.81
CA PRO A 897 28.80 31.03 25.93
C PRO A 897 30.33 30.96 25.73
N PRO A 898 31.05 32.07 25.95
CA PRO A 898 32.50 32.06 25.88
C PRO A 898 33.08 30.98 26.79
N ARG A 899 34.05 30.20 26.27
CA ARG A 899 34.77 29.14 27.01
C ARG A 899 33.91 27.94 27.45
N ALA A 900 32.68 27.77 26.96
CA ALA A 900 31.88 26.57 27.27
C ALA A 900 32.66 25.26 26.99
N ALA A 901 33.35 25.18 25.85
CA ALA A 901 34.16 24.02 25.48
C ALA A 901 35.53 23.93 26.20
N ASP A 902 35.92 24.96 26.96
CA ASP A 902 37.14 24.99 27.77
C ASP A 902 36.85 24.71 29.25
N ASN A 903 35.59 24.49 29.61
CA ASN A 903 35.21 24.16 30.97
C ASN A 903 35.89 22.82 31.37
N PRO A 904 36.60 22.74 32.51
CA PRO A 904 37.27 21.52 32.94
C PRO A 904 36.31 20.35 33.22
N ARG A 905 35.00 20.64 33.35
CA ARG A 905 33.95 19.62 33.50
C ARG A 905 33.43 19.09 32.17
N SER A 906 33.75 19.74 31.06
CA SER A 906 33.36 19.26 29.74
C SER A 906 34.11 17.99 29.37
N ALA A 907 33.49 17.12 28.58
CA ALA A 907 34.06 15.82 28.21
C ALA A 907 33.67 15.40 26.79
N ASN A 908 34.46 14.50 26.22
CA ASN A 908 34.20 13.86 24.95
C ASN A 908 34.29 12.33 25.12
N PHE A 909 33.16 11.64 24.97
CA PHE A 909 33.03 10.18 25.04
C PHE A 909 33.01 9.53 23.65
N VAL A 910 32.93 10.33 22.59
CA VAL A 910 33.10 9.86 21.20
C VAL A 910 34.58 9.71 20.87
N GLU A 911 35.38 10.69 21.29
CA GLU A 911 36.84 10.73 21.15
C GLU A 911 37.45 11.06 22.53
N PRO A 912 37.66 10.03 23.39
CA PRO A 912 38.17 10.20 24.75
C PRO A 912 39.45 11.04 24.80
N GLY A 913 39.48 12.00 25.73
CA GLY A 913 40.62 12.91 25.94
C GLY A 913 40.64 14.15 25.03
N GLN A 914 39.74 14.25 24.05
CA GLN A 914 39.58 15.44 23.23
C GLN A 914 38.59 16.44 23.83
N ARG A 915 38.62 17.69 23.35
CA ARG A 915 37.61 18.72 23.68
C ARG A 915 36.22 18.29 23.14
N PRO A 916 35.10 18.79 23.70
CA PRO A 916 33.74 18.45 23.26
C PRO A 916 33.35 19.19 21.97
N VAL A 917 34.24 19.21 20.98
CA VAL A 917 34.06 19.96 19.74
C VAL A 917 33.28 19.10 18.74
N ASP A 918 32.27 19.68 18.12
CA ASP A 918 31.65 19.08 16.94
C ASP A 918 32.57 19.33 15.73
N PRO A 919 33.12 18.28 15.08
CA PRO A 919 34.04 18.44 13.96
C PRO A 919 33.35 18.97 12.70
N LEU A 920 32.01 19.04 12.66
CA LEU A 920 31.22 19.42 11.50
C LEU A 920 31.56 18.60 10.24
N ARG A 921 31.88 17.31 10.45
CA ARG A 921 32.28 16.36 9.40
C ARG A 921 31.65 14.99 9.69
N GLY A 922 31.36 14.26 8.62
CA GLY A 922 30.70 12.94 8.67
C GLY A 922 29.18 13.03 8.48
N SER A 923 28.52 11.87 8.50
CA SER A 923 27.05 11.76 8.55
C SER A 923 26.53 12.04 9.96
N GLY A 924 25.40 12.74 10.10
CA GLY A 924 24.76 13.01 11.40
C GLY A 924 24.20 14.44 11.57
N ASN A 925 23.85 14.80 12.81
CA ASN A 925 23.23 16.08 13.16
C ASN A 925 24.30 17.15 13.44
N LEU A 926 25.02 17.57 12.39
CA LEU A 926 26.12 18.54 12.49
C LEU A 926 25.68 19.84 13.17
N GLY A 927 26.41 20.26 14.20
CA GLY A 927 26.17 21.52 14.91
C GLY A 927 24.96 21.51 15.85
N HIS A 928 24.29 20.37 16.05
CA HIS A 928 23.08 20.26 16.87
C HIS A 928 23.31 20.68 18.33
N GLY A 929 24.39 20.23 18.98
CA GLY A 929 24.70 20.67 20.35
C GLY A 929 24.96 22.18 20.46
N THR A 930 25.41 22.83 19.39
CA THR A 930 25.52 24.30 19.34
C THR A 930 24.14 24.96 19.26
N ALA A 931 23.24 24.41 18.43
CA ALA A 931 21.88 24.88 18.30
C ALA A 931 21.11 24.78 19.63
N THR A 932 21.07 23.61 20.25
CA THR A 932 20.37 23.40 21.54
C THR A 932 21.04 24.17 22.68
N GLY A 933 22.37 24.25 22.69
CA GLY A 933 23.13 25.02 23.67
C GLY A 933 22.81 26.51 23.63
N SER A 934 22.60 27.07 22.44
CA SER A 934 22.19 28.47 22.27
C SER A 934 20.79 28.77 22.83
N VAL A 935 19.85 27.82 22.73
CA VAL A 935 18.49 27.97 23.32
C VAL A 935 18.55 27.97 24.85
N VAL A 936 19.47 27.20 25.44
CA VAL A 936 19.71 27.22 26.89
C VAL A 936 20.35 28.56 27.30
N ALA A 937 21.49 28.91 26.71
CA ALA A 937 22.41 29.87 27.34
C ALA A 937 23.07 30.86 26.36
N SER A 938 22.51 31.13 25.18
CA SER A 938 23.10 32.16 24.30
C SER A 938 23.28 33.48 25.06
N PRO A 939 24.45 34.16 24.95
CA PRO A 939 24.71 35.39 25.68
C PRO A 939 23.66 36.47 25.39
N GLU A 940 23.40 37.37 26.35
CA GLU A 940 22.43 38.46 26.18
C GLU A 940 22.74 39.41 25.01
N ALA A 941 24.02 39.53 24.63
CA ALA A 941 24.44 40.32 23.47
C ALA A 941 24.34 39.55 22.13
N GLY A 942 23.94 38.27 22.17
CA GLY A 942 23.70 37.42 21.02
C GLY A 942 22.43 37.78 20.28
N LYS A 943 22.26 37.18 19.09
CA LYS A 943 21.03 37.31 18.30
C LYS A 943 19.92 36.38 18.80
N VAL A 944 20.28 35.26 19.41
CA VAL A 944 19.37 34.32 20.07
C VAL A 944 19.24 34.75 21.53
N ARG A 945 18.00 34.90 22.01
CA ARG A 945 17.77 35.08 23.45
C ARG A 945 17.77 33.72 24.14
N GLY A 946 18.90 33.34 24.73
CA GLY A 946 18.98 32.15 25.58
C GLY A 946 18.04 32.23 26.77
N THR A 947 17.52 31.09 27.22
CA THR A 947 16.53 31.03 28.32
C THR A 947 17.15 31.25 29.71
N ALA A 948 18.43 30.93 29.86
CA ALA A 948 19.24 31.11 31.04
C ALA A 948 20.66 31.57 30.65
N PRO A 949 20.81 32.81 30.15
CA PRO A 949 22.08 33.31 29.59
C PRO A 949 23.20 33.45 30.63
N GLU A 950 22.89 33.38 31.92
CA GLU A 950 23.87 33.41 33.01
C GLU A 950 24.13 32.03 33.65
N ALA A 951 23.53 30.96 33.11
CA ALA A 951 23.84 29.59 33.53
C ALA A 951 25.20 29.13 32.98
N GLU A 952 25.88 28.26 33.74
CA GLU A 952 27.11 27.61 33.30
C GLU A 952 26.74 26.39 32.43
N LEU A 953 26.76 26.57 31.10
CA LEU A 953 26.57 25.48 30.15
C LEU A 953 27.84 24.62 30.06
N VAL A 954 27.71 23.31 30.24
CA VAL A 954 28.81 22.33 30.20
C VAL A 954 28.55 21.31 29.08
N PRO A 955 29.17 21.50 27.89
CA PRO A 955 29.04 20.56 26.78
C PRO A 955 29.69 19.21 27.09
N VAL A 956 28.95 18.13 26.82
CA VAL A 956 29.47 16.75 26.89
C VAL A 956 29.19 16.06 25.54
N ARG A 957 30.22 15.90 24.72
CA ARG A 957 30.09 15.21 23.43
C ARG A 957 30.01 13.71 23.68
N CYS A 958 28.88 13.09 23.39
CA CYS A 958 28.68 11.65 23.61
C CYS A 958 28.01 10.93 22.43
N ILE A 959 27.48 11.69 21.46
CA ILE A 959 26.78 11.17 20.30
C ILE A 959 27.27 11.86 19.02
N ARG A 960 27.12 11.19 17.88
CA ARG A 960 27.28 11.80 16.54
C ARG A 960 25.93 12.16 15.90
N SER A 961 24.87 11.45 16.29
CA SER A 961 23.48 11.62 15.85
C SER A 961 22.55 11.65 17.06
N VAL A 962 21.47 12.42 16.98
CA VAL A 962 20.44 12.51 18.03
C VAL A 962 19.54 11.28 18.07
N ALA A 963 19.56 10.46 17.02
CA ALA A 963 18.96 9.13 17.03
C ALA A 963 19.96 8.16 17.69
N VAL A 964 19.75 7.91 18.99
CA VAL A 964 20.75 7.24 19.83
C VAL A 964 20.48 5.75 19.93
N PHE A 965 21.39 5.00 19.36
CA PHE A 965 21.42 3.54 19.39
C PHE A 965 22.63 3.01 20.21
N ASN A 966 23.62 3.88 20.48
CA ASN A 966 24.77 3.63 21.34
C ASN A 966 24.52 4.20 22.74
N GLN A 967 24.00 3.36 23.64
CA GLN A 967 23.45 3.84 24.92
C GLN A 967 24.54 3.96 25.98
N SER A 968 25.64 3.19 25.84
CA SER A 968 26.73 3.17 26.80
C SER A 968 27.41 4.53 26.96
N ARG A 969 27.67 5.26 25.85
CA ARG A 969 28.30 6.58 25.88
C ARG A 969 27.41 7.63 26.55
N VAL A 970 26.10 7.57 26.33
CA VAL A 970 25.14 8.46 27.02
C VAL A 970 25.09 8.13 28.51
N ALA A 971 25.09 6.85 28.89
CA ALA A 971 25.16 6.43 30.28
C ALA A 971 26.42 6.96 30.98
N GLN A 972 27.58 6.88 30.31
CA GLN A 972 28.84 7.45 30.79
C GLN A 972 28.78 8.97 30.92
N ALA A 973 28.15 9.67 29.95
CA ALA A 973 27.98 11.12 30.00
C ALA A 973 27.10 11.58 31.18
N ILE A 974 26.03 10.84 31.49
CA ILE A 974 25.17 11.11 32.65
C ILE A 974 25.92 10.88 33.96
N ASP A 975 26.66 9.76 34.07
CA ASP A 975 27.46 9.51 35.28
C ASP A 975 28.58 10.54 35.45
N HIS A 976 29.22 10.95 34.36
CA HIS A 976 30.19 12.04 34.36
C HIS A 976 29.57 13.35 34.84
N ALA A 977 28.39 13.72 34.34
CA ALA A 977 27.67 14.89 34.81
C ALA A 977 27.36 14.82 36.31
N ARG A 978 26.89 13.67 36.79
CA ARG A 978 26.63 13.42 38.22
C ARG A 978 27.87 13.60 39.09
N ARG A 979 29.01 13.08 38.64
CA ARG A 979 30.28 13.16 39.38
C ARG A 979 30.93 14.55 39.31
N ASN A 980 30.53 15.36 38.33
CA ASN A 980 31.05 16.71 38.11
C ASN A 980 30.04 17.80 38.53
N ASP A 981 29.19 17.49 39.51
CA ASP A 981 28.33 18.46 40.22
C ASP A 981 27.32 19.16 39.30
N ALA A 982 26.74 18.41 38.35
CA ALA A 982 25.64 18.89 37.53
C ALA A 982 24.41 19.22 38.40
N HIS A 983 23.68 20.29 38.04
CA HIS A 983 22.36 20.58 38.62
C HIS A 983 21.24 20.14 37.70
N ILE A 984 21.45 20.31 36.40
CA ILE A 984 20.53 19.96 35.34
C ILE A 984 21.29 19.18 34.28
N ILE A 985 20.68 18.13 33.75
CA ILE A 985 21.12 17.42 32.55
C ILE A 985 20.04 17.62 31.49
N THR A 986 20.42 18.15 30.33
CA THR A 986 19.53 18.34 29.18
C THR A 986 19.97 17.47 28.01
N MET A 987 19.11 16.53 27.60
CA MET A 987 19.41 15.55 26.56
C MET A 987 18.47 15.73 25.38
N SER A 988 18.96 16.42 24.35
CA SER A 988 18.22 16.64 23.11
C SER A 988 18.45 15.48 22.12
N LEU A 989 18.15 14.27 22.58
CA LEU A 989 18.46 13.01 21.91
C LEU A 989 17.44 11.93 22.29
N GLY A 990 17.36 10.85 21.52
CA GLY A 990 16.57 9.68 21.90
C GLY A 990 16.67 8.47 20.97
N GLY A 991 16.29 7.29 21.47
CA GLY A 991 16.30 6.01 20.76
C GLY A 991 15.83 4.86 21.65
N VAL A 992 16.67 3.85 21.87
CA VAL A 992 16.30 2.54 22.49
C VAL A 992 16.61 2.46 24.00
N PRO A 993 15.97 1.56 24.77
CA PRO A 993 16.28 1.36 26.18
C PRO A 993 17.68 0.77 26.39
N SER A 994 18.20 0.89 27.61
CA SER A 994 19.40 0.18 28.08
C SER A 994 19.44 0.17 29.60
N TRP A 995 19.82 -0.98 30.16
CA TRP A 995 19.94 -1.15 31.61
C TRP A 995 21.01 -0.25 32.23
N ALA A 996 22.15 -0.08 31.56
CA ALA A 996 23.22 0.80 32.01
C ALA A 996 22.78 2.27 31.98
N LEU A 997 22.09 2.70 30.91
CA LEU A 997 21.54 4.04 30.78
C LEU A 997 20.50 4.35 31.87
N HIS A 998 19.55 3.42 32.09
CA HIS A 998 18.52 3.60 33.12
C HIS A 998 19.12 3.69 34.53
N SER A 999 20.16 2.90 34.81
CA SER A 999 20.89 2.93 36.07
C SER A 999 21.59 4.28 36.29
N ALA A 1000 22.22 4.83 35.24
CA ALA A 1000 22.86 6.14 35.29
C ALA A 1000 21.84 7.27 35.54
N VAL A 1001 20.68 7.24 34.87
CA VAL A 1001 19.58 8.18 35.10
C VAL A 1001 19.11 8.15 36.56
N ARG A 1002 18.79 6.96 37.09
CA ARG A 1002 18.34 6.79 38.48
C ARG A 1002 19.35 7.34 39.48
N LYS A 1003 20.64 7.10 39.24
CA LYS A 1003 21.74 7.65 40.06
C LYS A 1003 21.82 9.17 39.99
N ALA A 1004 21.61 9.77 38.82
CA ALA A 1004 21.60 11.23 38.66
C ALA A 1004 20.41 11.86 39.41
N VAL A 1005 19.20 11.32 39.23
CA VAL A 1005 17.99 11.82 39.91
C VAL A 1005 18.10 11.68 41.43
N LYS A 1006 18.59 10.54 41.92
CA LYS A 1006 18.87 10.31 43.35
C LYS A 1006 19.95 11.27 43.90
N ALA A 1007 20.83 11.79 43.06
CA ALA A 1007 21.79 12.83 43.40
C ALA A 1007 21.21 14.26 43.35
N ASN A 1008 19.87 14.41 43.26
CA ASN A 1008 19.18 15.69 43.15
C ASN A 1008 19.62 16.50 41.93
N ILE A 1009 19.69 15.82 40.79
CA ILE A 1009 19.92 16.40 39.47
C ILE A 1009 18.60 16.30 38.70
N ILE A 1010 18.18 17.40 38.08
CA ILE A 1010 17.00 17.40 37.22
C ILE A 1010 17.40 16.94 35.82
N VAL A 1011 16.77 15.88 35.32
CA VAL A 1011 17.12 15.23 34.06
C VAL A 1011 16.00 15.40 33.05
N PHE A 1012 16.29 16.07 31.94
CA PHE A 1012 15.34 16.27 30.83
C PHE A 1012 15.75 15.48 29.61
N SER A 1013 14.76 15.01 28.86
CA SER A 1013 14.97 14.46 27.52
C SER A 1013 13.84 14.78 26.57
N ALA A 1014 14.20 14.96 25.31
CA ALA A 1014 13.27 15.18 24.20
C ALA A 1014 12.35 13.98 24.00
N ALA A 1015 11.03 14.21 23.92
CA ALA A 1015 10.06 13.13 23.73
C ALA A 1015 10.23 12.36 22.42
N GLY A 1016 10.79 13.00 21.39
CA GLY A 1016 11.10 12.41 20.09
C GLY A 1016 10.43 13.17 18.94
N ASN A 1017 11.01 13.04 17.75
CA ASN A 1017 10.54 13.70 16.54
C ASN A 1017 10.09 12.67 15.51
N CYS A 1018 8.85 12.81 15.04
CA CYS A 1018 8.31 12.08 13.91
C CYS A 1018 8.29 10.54 14.05
N VAL A 1019 8.36 9.99 15.27
CA VAL A 1019 8.21 8.54 15.56
C VAL A 1019 6.84 8.17 16.13
N GLU A 1020 5.94 9.16 16.35
CA GLU A 1020 4.58 9.02 16.97
C GLU A 1020 4.59 8.80 18.48
N THR A 1021 5.47 7.92 18.93
CA THR A 1021 5.55 7.46 20.31
C THR A 1021 6.79 8.01 21.03
N VAL A 1022 6.72 8.18 22.35
CA VAL A 1022 7.85 8.68 23.16
C VAL A 1022 9.03 7.72 23.11
N VAL A 1023 10.26 8.21 22.93
CA VAL A 1023 11.49 7.40 22.85
C VAL A 1023 12.31 7.43 24.14
N TRP A 1024 13.30 6.54 24.31
CA TRP A 1024 14.21 6.58 25.47
C TRP A 1024 15.35 7.59 25.25
N PRO A 1025 15.87 8.26 26.30
CA PRO A 1025 15.56 8.06 27.71
C PRO A 1025 14.30 8.79 28.20
N ALA A 1026 13.64 9.64 27.39
CA ALA A 1026 12.42 10.35 27.80
C ALA A 1026 11.29 9.40 28.27
N ARG A 1027 11.22 8.18 27.75
CA ARG A 1027 10.24 7.17 28.20
C ARG A 1027 10.50 6.63 29.62
N TYR A 1028 11.70 6.80 30.20
CA TYR A 1028 11.92 6.42 31.60
C TYR A 1028 11.13 7.34 32.52
N ASP A 1029 10.42 6.75 33.48
CA ASP A 1029 9.63 7.51 34.46
C ASP A 1029 10.48 8.48 35.30
N GLU A 1030 11.77 8.19 35.46
CA GLU A 1030 12.76 9.03 36.13
C GLU A 1030 13.29 10.18 35.25
N VAL A 1031 12.86 10.33 34.00
CA VAL A 1031 13.27 11.44 33.12
C VAL A 1031 12.07 12.36 32.89
N ILE A 1032 12.29 13.67 32.93
CA ILE A 1032 11.26 14.63 32.53
C ILE A 1032 11.20 14.66 31.00
N ALA A 1033 10.15 14.05 30.44
CA ALA A 1033 9.92 13.98 29.01
C ALA A 1033 9.25 15.24 28.48
N VAL A 1034 9.86 15.86 27.46
CA VAL A 1034 9.41 17.16 26.94
C VAL A 1034 8.83 17.05 25.53
N GLY A 1035 7.53 17.32 25.41
CA GLY A 1035 6.79 17.42 24.14
C GLY A 1035 6.92 18.80 23.48
N GLY A 1036 6.54 18.90 22.20
CA GLY A 1036 6.69 20.11 21.40
C GLY A 1036 5.36 20.77 21.03
N ILE A 1037 5.33 22.11 21.10
CA ILE A 1037 4.24 22.96 20.59
C ILE A 1037 4.72 23.98 19.57
N ASN A 1038 3.78 24.52 18.81
CA ASN A 1038 4.01 25.66 17.92
C ASN A 1038 3.62 27.00 18.55
N PHE A 1039 3.89 28.08 17.81
CA PHE A 1039 3.59 29.45 18.23
C PHE A 1039 2.10 29.74 18.44
N ARG A 1040 1.19 28.83 18.07
CA ARG A 1040 -0.26 28.91 18.29
C ARG A 1040 -0.75 28.12 19.51
N ASP A 1041 0.16 27.58 20.33
CA ASP A 1041 -0.16 26.68 21.45
C ASP A 1041 -0.78 25.33 21.02
N LEU A 1042 -0.65 24.97 19.75
CA LEU A 1042 -1.04 23.65 19.27
C LEU A 1042 0.15 22.69 19.36
N PRO A 1043 -0.08 21.39 19.62
CA PRO A 1043 0.96 20.39 19.50
C PRO A 1043 1.67 20.50 18.14
N TRP A 1044 3.00 20.53 18.17
CA TRP A 1044 3.79 20.53 16.95
C TRP A 1044 3.60 19.19 16.24
N LYS A 1045 3.31 19.23 14.93
CA LYS A 1045 3.03 18.04 14.12
C LYS A 1045 4.13 16.97 14.19
N GLY A 1046 5.37 17.41 14.37
CA GLY A 1046 6.53 16.53 14.50
C GLY A 1046 6.73 15.95 15.90
N SER A 1047 6.04 16.42 16.94
CA SER A 1047 6.23 15.94 18.32
C SER A 1047 5.71 14.51 18.47
N CYS A 1048 6.52 13.63 19.05
CA CYS A 1048 6.00 12.39 19.63
C CYS A 1048 5.06 12.71 20.79
N SER A 1049 4.13 11.79 21.05
CA SER A 1049 3.10 11.96 22.06
C SER A 1049 2.86 10.65 22.83
N GLY A 1050 2.23 10.73 23.99
CA GLY A 1050 1.90 9.59 24.83
C GLY A 1050 2.03 9.89 26.32
N ARG A 1051 1.63 8.93 27.15
CA ARG A 1051 1.50 9.10 28.62
C ARG A 1051 2.80 9.38 29.35
N SER A 1052 3.92 9.11 28.69
CA SER A 1052 5.26 9.37 29.20
C SER A 1052 5.64 10.85 29.10
N VAL A 1053 4.95 11.67 28.28
CA VAL A 1053 5.20 13.12 28.23
C VAL A 1053 4.79 13.78 29.56
N ASP A 1054 5.72 14.47 30.21
CA ASP A 1054 5.46 15.18 31.46
C ASP A 1054 4.93 16.60 31.21
N ILE A 1055 5.50 17.30 30.23
CA ILE A 1055 5.21 18.72 29.93
C ILE A 1055 5.55 19.05 28.47
N SER A 1056 4.94 20.10 27.93
CA SER A 1056 5.24 20.60 26.58
C SER A 1056 5.88 21.99 26.58
N GLY A 1057 6.70 22.26 25.56
CA GLY A 1057 7.38 23.54 25.36
C GLY A 1057 7.57 23.93 23.89
N PRO A 1058 8.05 25.15 23.61
CA PRO A 1058 8.29 25.65 22.25
C PRO A 1058 9.19 24.73 21.43
N ALA A 1059 8.70 24.25 20.28
CA ALA A 1059 9.43 23.32 19.41
C ALA A 1059 9.43 23.71 17.92
N GLU A 1060 8.44 24.46 17.43
CA GLU A 1060 8.32 24.81 16.00
C GLU A 1060 8.88 26.21 15.72
N LEU A 1061 9.91 26.32 14.86
CA LEU A 1061 10.52 27.58 14.45
C LEU A 1061 11.08 28.38 15.65
N VAL A 1062 11.77 27.69 16.55
CA VAL A 1062 12.51 28.31 17.67
C VAL A 1062 13.80 28.91 17.14
N LEU A 1063 14.04 30.20 17.40
CA LEU A 1063 15.27 30.85 16.96
C LEU A 1063 16.49 30.25 17.69
N ARG A 1064 17.51 29.83 16.93
CA ARG A 1064 18.70 29.16 17.45
C ARG A 1064 19.95 29.45 16.60
N ALA A 1065 21.12 29.09 17.13
CA ALA A 1065 22.38 29.11 16.40
C ALA A 1065 22.38 28.18 15.17
N ASP A 1066 22.89 28.64 14.03
CA ASP A 1066 23.07 27.83 12.83
C ASP A 1066 24.52 27.54 12.51
N ALA A 1067 25.05 26.50 13.17
CA ALA A 1067 26.46 26.14 13.13
C ALA A 1067 26.81 25.02 12.13
N ARG A 1068 25.91 24.72 11.17
CA ARG A 1068 26.14 23.70 10.14
C ARG A 1068 27.27 24.06 9.17
N ASP A 1069 27.53 25.35 9.02
CA ASP A 1069 28.58 25.89 8.16
C ASP A 1069 29.65 26.57 9.00
N SER A 1070 30.85 25.97 9.01
CA SER A 1070 32.01 26.48 9.75
C SER A 1070 32.50 27.86 9.29
N THR A 1071 32.06 28.35 8.13
CA THR A 1071 32.46 29.65 7.58
C THR A 1071 31.63 30.83 8.12
N ASN A 1072 30.43 30.57 8.66
CA ASN A 1072 29.56 31.62 9.20
C ASN A 1072 29.20 31.38 10.67
N LEU A 1073 30.13 31.75 11.54
CA LEU A 1073 30.05 31.56 12.98
C LEU A 1073 29.04 32.48 13.70
N SER A 1074 28.22 33.25 12.97
CA SER A 1074 27.22 34.15 13.54
C SER A 1074 25.81 33.93 13.00
N LYS A 1075 25.63 32.84 12.24
CA LYS A 1075 24.38 32.52 11.58
C LYS A 1075 23.36 32.05 12.62
N VAL A 1076 22.11 32.47 12.44
CA VAL A 1076 20.98 32.03 13.25
C VAL A 1076 19.81 31.70 12.33
N GLY A 1077 18.91 30.85 12.80
CA GLY A 1077 17.73 30.44 12.04
C GLY A 1077 16.68 29.79 12.93
N GLY A 1078 15.47 29.61 12.39
CA GLY A 1078 14.44 28.81 13.05
C GLY A 1078 14.86 27.33 13.04
N GLY A 1079 14.75 26.67 14.18
CA GLY A 1079 14.86 25.22 14.33
C GLY A 1079 13.51 24.59 14.66
N GLN A 1080 13.34 23.32 14.34
CA GLN A 1080 12.15 22.57 14.69
C GLN A 1080 12.53 21.27 15.42
N GLY A 1081 11.88 20.95 16.54
CA GLY A 1081 12.21 19.73 17.29
C GLY A 1081 11.88 19.80 18.78
N THR A 1082 11.51 18.65 19.36
CA THR A 1082 11.40 18.53 20.84
C THR A 1082 12.75 18.77 21.53
N SER A 1083 13.87 18.68 20.79
CA SER A 1083 15.20 19.13 21.21
C SER A 1083 15.21 20.57 21.72
N PHE A 1084 14.50 21.49 21.05
CA PHE A 1084 14.43 22.89 21.45
C PHE A 1084 13.51 23.10 22.63
N ALA A 1085 12.38 22.39 22.69
CA ALA A 1085 11.51 22.42 23.87
C ALA A 1085 12.25 21.94 25.13
N THR A 1086 13.08 20.91 24.99
CA THR A 1086 13.93 20.35 26.07
C THR A 1086 14.98 21.37 26.54
N ALA A 1087 15.73 21.95 25.61
CA ALA A 1087 16.73 22.97 25.91
C ALA A 1087 16.11 24.22 26.55
N HIS A 1088 14.95 24.64 26.04
CA HIS A 1088 14.18 25.75 26.59
C HIS A 1088 13.76 25.47 28.05
N LEU A 1089 13.19 24.28 28.31
CA LEU A 1089 12.80 23.88 29.66
C LEU A 1089 13.99 23.77 30.62
N ALA A 1090 15.14 23.28 30.15
CA ALA A 1090 16.36 23.24 30.96
C ALA A 1090 16.81 24.64 31.41
N GLY A 1091 16.68 25.65 30.53
CA GLY A 1091 16.92 27.04 30.91
C GLY A 1091 15.88 27.59 31.90
N ILE A 1092 14.60 27.25 31.74
CA ILE A 1092 13.55 27.63 32.70
C ILE A 1092 13.83 27.00 34.07
N ALA A 1093 14.21 25.73 34.11
CA ALA A 1093 14.61 25.03 35.33
C ALA A 1093 15.83 25.69 35.99
N ALA A 1094 16.80 26.15 35.20
CA ALA A 1094 17.93 26.91 35.72
C ALA A 1094 17.49 28.24 36.36
N CYS A 1095 16.53 28.95 35.75
CA CYS A 1095 15.96 30.16 36.34
C CYS A 1095 15.22 29.86 37.67
N TRP A 1096 14.46 28.78 37.74
CA TRP A 1096 13.78 28.34 38.95
C TRP A 1096 14.76 27.98 40.08
N LEU A 1097 15.78 27.17 39.79
CA LEU A 1097 16.82 26.81 40.76
C LEU A 1097 17.62 28.02 41.26
N ALA A 1098 17.91 28.98 40.36
CA ALA A 1098 18.61 30.21 40.72
C ALA A 1098 17.77 31.08 41.66
N HIS A 1099 16.47 31.23 41.37
CA HIS A 1099 15.55 32.06 42.17
C HIS A 1099 15.32 31.49 43.57
N HIS A 1100 14.98 30.20 43.68
CA HIS A 1100 14.63 29.58 44.96
C HIS A 1100 15.85 29.07 45.75
N GLY A 1101 16.99 28.93 45.08
CA GLY A 1101 18.20 28.37 45.66
C GLY A 1101 18.14 26.84 45.72
N ARG A 1102 18.92 26.17 44.87
CA ARG A 1102 18.99 24.71 44.78
C ARG A 1102 19.18 24.03 46.15
N ASP A 1103 20.18 24.46 46.92
CA ASP A 1103 20.49 23.80 48.19
C ASP A 1103 19.40 24.02 49.25
N ALA A 1104 18.71 25.16 49.19
CA ALA A 1104 17.56 25.44 50.05
C ALA A 1104 16.36 24.55 49.70
N LEU A 1105 16.12 24.28 48.41
CA LEU A 1105 15.12 23.32 47.96
C LEU A 1105 15.46 21.90 48.45
N ILE A 1106 16.70 21.45 48.24
CA ILE A 1106 17.16 20.11 48.67
C ILE A 1106 17.04 19.94 50.18
N ALA A 1107 17.41 20.96 50.97
CA ALA A 1107 17.35 20.90 52.44
C ALA A 1107 15.93 20.72 53.00
N LYS A 1108 14.89 21.05 52.20
CA LYS A 1108 13.47 20.91 52.58
C LYS A 1108 12.84 19.60 52.10
N LEU A 1109 13.54 18.81 51.30
CA LEU A 1109 13.01 17.54 50.79
C LEU A 1109 12.77 16.56 51.93
N ARG A 1110 11.69 15.79 51.83
CA ARG A 1110 11.44 14.67 52.74
C ARG A 1110 12.38 13.50 52.46
N PRO A 1111 12.63 12.63 53.45
CA PRO A 1111 13.31 11.36 53.19
C PRO A 1111 12.65 10.60 52.03
N GLY A 1112 13.45 10.20 51.05
CA GLY A 1112 12.98 9.48 49.85
C GLY A 1112 12.53 10.37 48.69
N GLN A 1113 12.29 11.67 48.91
CA GLN A 1113 11.93 12.61 47.84
C GLN A 1113 13.17 13.20 47.16
N THR A 1114 13.12 13.36 45.85
CA THR A 1114 14.18 14.03 45.08
C THR A 1114 13.79 15.45 44.68
N LEU A 1115 14.79 16.27 44.36
CA LEU A 1115 14.58 17.62 43.82
C LEU A 1115 13.74 17.59 42.53
N GLN A 1116 13.92 16.55 41.72
CA GLN A 1116 13.17 16.38 40.49
C GLN A 1116 11.68 16.12 40.76
N ASP A 1117 11.33 15.36 41.80
CA ASP A 1117 9.92 15.13 42.16
C ASP A 1117 9.21 16.44 42.52
N GLN A 1118 9.90 17.29 43.29
CA GLN A 1118 9.39 18.63 43.60
C GLN A 1118 9.26 19.48 42.33
N PHE A 1119 10.27 19.48 41.46
CA PHE A 1119 10.22 20.23 40.21
C PHE A 1119 9.10 19.76 39.28
N ARG A 1120 8.91 18.45 39.13
CA ARG A 1120 7.83 17.83 38.33
C ARG A 1120 6.45 18.24 38.86
N ALA A 1121 6.26 18.23 40.18
CA ALA A 1121 5.02 18.70 40.79
C ALA A 1121 4.81 20.21 40.56
N MET A 1122 5.88 21.01 40.62
CA MET A 1122 5.82 22.44 40.37
C MET A 1122 5.40 22.75 38.93
N ILE A 1123 6.09 22.19 37.92
CA ILE A 1123 5.75 22.43 36.51
C ILE A 1123 4.34 21.95 36.18
N ALA A 1124 3.87 20.85 36.76
CA ALA A 1124 2.50 20.38 36.55
C ALA A 1124 1.47 21.34 37.17
N SER A 1125 1.77 21.92 38.33
CA SER A 1125 0.87 22.85 39.02
C SER A 1125 0.82 24.26 38.41
N THR A 1126 1.82 24.62 37.59
CA THR A 1126 1.94 25.95 36.96
C THR A 1126 1.80 25.92 35.44
N ALA A 1127 1.67 24.74 34.84
CA ALA A 1127 1.50 24.61 33.40
C ALA A 1127 0.26 25.37 32.92
N ARG A 1128 0.41 26.06 31.79
CA ARG A 1128 -0.71 26.69 31.08
C ARG A 1128 -1.39 25.65 30.21
N VAL A 1129 -2.71 25.49 30.37
CA VAL A 1129 -3.51 24.54 29.59
C VAL A 1129 -4.49 25.33 28.70
N PRO A 1130 -4.15 25.56 27.41
CA PRO A 1130 -5.08 26.14 26.45
C PRO A 1130 -6.37 25.32 26.34
N ALA A 1131 -7.46 25.99 25.92
CA ALA A 1131 -8.72 25.30 25.67
C ALA A 1131 -8.55 24.20 24.61
N GLY A 1132 -8.94 22.96 24.94
CA GLY A 1132 -8.81 21.80 24.05
C GLY A 1132 -7.41 21.21 23.96
N PHE A 1133 -6.46 21.61 24.82
CA PHE A 1133 -5.13 21.01 24.88
C PHE A 1133 -5.22 19.56 25.42
N ASP A 1134 -4.59 18.62 24.71
CA ASP A 1134 -4.61 17.19 25.05
C ASP A 1134 -3.55 16.87 26.11
N THR A 1135 -3.97 16.91 27.37
CA THR A 1135 -3.10 16.63 28.53
C THR A 1135 -2.78 15.14 28.71
N ASP A 1136 -3.50 14.24 28.04
CA ASP A 1136 -3.25 12.80 28.14
C ASP A 1136 -2.02 12.41 27.32
N ASN A 1137 -1.78 13.10 26.19
CA ASN A 1137 -0.69 12.79 25.27
C ASN A 1137 0.44 13.83 25.24
N TYR A 1138 0.22 15.05 25.74
CA TYR A 1138 1.20 16.15 25.72
C TYR A 1138 1.58 16.69 27.11
N GLY A 1139 1.31 15.89 28.15
CA GLY A 1139 1.68 16.17 29.53
C GLY A 1139 0.81 17.24 30.19
N ALA A 1140 1.26 17.77 31.32
CA ALA A 1140 0.46 18.65 32.18
C ALA A 1140 0.02 19.98 31.54
N GLY A 1141 0.55 20.32 30.36
CA GLY A 1141 0.29 21.56 29.64
C GLY A 1141 1.56 22.16 29.07
N ILE A 1142 1.53 23.46 28.81
CA ILE A 1142 2.65 24.24 28.29
C ILE A 1142 3.38 24.89 29.46
N ILE A 1143 4.72 24.80 29.47
CA ILE A 1143 5.54 25.41 30.51
C ILE A 1143 5.32 26.93 30.61
N ASP A 1144 5.22 27.43 31.85
CA ASP A 1144 5.11 28.86 32.19
C ASP A 1144 6.18 29.20 33.25
N ALA A 1145 7.24 29.89 32.82
CA ALA A 1145 8.37 30.25 33.66
C ALA A 1145 8.01 31.30 34.72
N GLU A 1146 7.12 32.23 34.40
CA GLU A 1146 6.69 33.28 35.33
C GLU A 1146 5.90 32.67 36.48
N ALA A 1147 4.89 31.87 36.15
CA ALA A 1147 4.07 31.19 37.15
C ALA A 1147 4.92 30.23 38.00
N LEU A 1148 5.86 29.51 37.38
CA LEU A 1148 6.76 28.57 38.05
C LEU A 1148 7.65 29.26 39.10
N VAL A 1149 8.30 30.38 38.73
CA VAL A 1149 9.20 31.11 39.63
C VAL A 1149 8.45 31.87 40.73
N LYS A 1150 7.22 32.34 40.45
CA LYS A 1150 6.39 33.04 41.45
C LYS A 1150 5.77 32.09 42.47
N ARG A 1151 5.56 30.82 42.12
CA ARG A 1151 4.88 29.87 42.99
C ARG A 1151 5.79 29.42 44.12
N ASP A 1152 5.25 29.41 45.34
CA ASP A 1152 5.96 28.89 46.51
C ASP A 1152 6.24 27.37 46.35
N PRO A 1153 7.51 26.93 46.33
CA PRO A 1153 7.87 25.52 46.23
C PRO A 1153 7.34 24.68 47.40
N ASP A 1154 7.04 25.30 48.55
CA ASP A 1154 6.53 24.58 49.72
C ASP A 1154 5.05 24.18 49.52
N ALA A 1155 4.33 24.82 48.60
CA ALA A 1155 2.91 24.56 48.33
C ALA A 1155 2.64 23.15 47.75
N VAL A 1156 3.64 22.53 47.13
CA VAL A 1156 3.52 21.17 46.57
C VAL A 1156 4.09 20.09 47.49
N LEU A 1157 4.77 20.47 48.58
CA LEU A 1157 5.34 19.51 49.53
C LEU A 1157 4.24 18.68 50.22
N GLY A 1158 3.00 19.17 50.37
CA GLY A 1158 1.90 18.45 51.06
C GLY A 1158 1.06 17.48 50.21
N LEU A 1159 1.31 17.39 48.91
CA LEU A 1159 0.52 16.54 48.02
C LEU A 1159 0.94 15.07 48.18
N GLU A 1160 0.02 14.20 48.64
CA GLU A 1160 0.20 12.73 48.71
C GLU A 1160 0.47 12.09 47.33
N THR A 1161 0.36 12.87 46.25
CA THR A 1161 0.43 12.46 44.85
C THR A 1161 1.82 12.45 44.23
N ILE A 1162 2.91 12.37 45.01
CA ILE A 1162 4.20 11.90 44.46
C ILE A 1162 4.07 10.38 44.30
N VAL A 1163 3.23 9.95 43.36
CA VAL A 1163 3.17 8.57 42.93
C VAL A 1163 4.51 8.32 42.24
N GLU A 1164 5.40 7.58 42.91
CA GLU A 1164 6.56 6.98 42.27
C GLU A 1164 6.05 6.20 41.04
N ARG A 1165 6.15 6.80 39.86
CA ARG A 1165 5.99 6.08 38.60
C ARG A 1165 7.19 5.12 38.55
N THR A 1166 6.94 3.86 38.91
CA THR A 1166 7.97 2.84 39.11
C THR A 1166 7.87 1.74 38.08
N ARG A 1167 7.46 2.10 36.85
CA ARG A 1167 7.36 1.09 35.79
C ARG A 1167 8.76 0.57 35.48
N SER A 1168 8.87 -0.74 35.43
CA SER A 1168 10.07 -1.44 35.00
C SER A 1168 10.33 -1.22 33.51
N SER A 1169 11.58 -1.46 33.08
CA SER A 1169 11.97 -1.39 31.66
C SER A 1169 11.04 -2.26 30.79
N GLY A 1170 10.80 -3.51 31.17
CA GLY A 1170 9.83 -4.39 30.49
C GLY A 1170 8.39 -3.84 30.41
N GLU A 1171 7.89 -3.15 31.44
CA GLU A 1171 6.57 -2.50 31.39
C GLU A 1171 6.53 -1.31 30.42
N LEU A 1172 7.62 -0.55 30.32
CA LEU A 1172 7.74 0.54 29.36
C LEU A 1172 7.84 0.02 27.92
N VAL A 1173 8.53 -1.11 27.69
CA VAL A 1173 8.55 -1.81 26.40
C VAL A 1173 7.17 -2.38 26.06
N ALA A 1174 6.48 -2.97 27.03
CA ALA A 1174 5.10 -3.43 26.85
C ALA A 1174 4.14 -2.28 26.51
N GLU A 1175 4.31 -1.11 27.12
CA GLU A 1175 3.55 0.08 26.77
C GLU A 1175 3.82 0.55 25.33
N LEU A 1176 5.09 0.60 24.90
CA LEU A 1176 5.45 0.88 23.50
C LEU A 1176 4.74 -0.07 22.54
N LEU A 1177 4.83 -1.39 22.79
CA LEU A 1177 4.19 -2.39 21.95
C LEU A 1177 2.67 -2.24 21.95
N ARG A 1178 2.06 -1.82 23.06
CA ARG A 1178 0.61 -1.56 23.12
C ARG A 1178 0.22 -0.31 22.35
N GLU A 1179 0.97 0.78 22.50
CA GLU A 1179 0.76 2.04 21.77
C GLU A 1179 0.84 1.82 20.26
N ILE A 1180 1.75 0.95 19.83
CA ILE A 1180 1.95 0.63 18.42
C ILE A 1180 1.01 -0.51 18.03
N ALA A 1181 1.25 -1.74 18.43
CA ALA A 1181 0.56 -2.92 17.93
C ALA A 1181 -0.79 -3.25 18.62
N GLY A 1182 -1.32 -2.40 19.50
CA GLY A 1182 -2.58 -2.68 20.20
C GLY A 1182 -2.49 -3.90 21.14
N SER A 1183 -3.63 -4.46 21.55
CA SER A 1183 -3.67 -5.54 22.54
C SER A 1183 -3.16 -6.89 22.02
N GLY A 1184 -3.38 -7.20 20.74
CA GLY A 1184 -2.94 -8.49 20.16
C GLY A 1184 -1.41 -8.62 20.07
N GLY A 1185 -0.69 -7.51 19.85
CA GLY A 1185 0.76 -7.53 19.70
C GLY A 1185 1.44 -7.72 21.05
N LEU A 1186 0.81 -7.20 22.10
CA LEU A 1186 1.23 -7.42 23.48
C LEU A 1186 1.02 -8.87 23.92
N GLU A 1187 -0.07 -9.52 23.53
CA GLU A 1187 -0.32 -10.94 23.82
C GLU A 1187 0.73 -11.83 23.16
N SER A 1188 1.14 -11.49 21.93
CA SER A 1188 2.18 -12.20 21.18
C SER A 1188 3.58 -12.04 21.81
N ALA A 1189 3.86 -10.87 22.38
CA ALA A 1189 5.10 -10.59 23.08
C ALA A 1189 5.15 -11.15 24.51
N ALA A 1190 4.00 -11.53 25.09
CA ALA A 1190 3.85 -11.91 26.50
C ALA A 1190 4.82 -13.00 26.99
N PRO A 1191 5.15 -14.05 26.20
CA PRO A 1191 6.11 -15.07 26.62
C PRO A 1191 7.53 -14.52 26.86
N VAL A 1192 7.88 -13.43 26.19
CA VAL A 1192 9.26 -12.90 26.15
C VAL A 1192 9.42 -11.58 26.89
N LEU A 1193 8.33 -10.86 27.17
CA LEU A 1193 8.35 -9.61 27.96
C LEU A 1193 8.92 -9.73 29.38
N ARG A 1194 9.05 -10.95 29.91
CA ARG A 1194 9.66 -11.22 31.22
C ARG A 1194 11.17 -11.49 31.14
N ASP A 1195 11.71 -11.72 29.95
CA ASP A 1195 13.14 -11.94 29.74
C ASP A 1195 13.84 -10.59 29.52
N LYS A 1196 14.61 -10.15 30.52
CA LYS A 1196 15.36 -8.89 30.48
C LYS A 1196 16.27 -8.76 29.24
N GLN A 1197 16.83 -9.88 28.78
CA GLN A 1197 17.72 -9.91 27.61
C GLN A 1197 17.01 -9.52 26.31
N SER A 1198 15.70 -9.73 26.23
CA SER A 1198 14.92 -9.48 25.02
C SER A 1198 14.28 -8.09 24.99
N GLU A 1199 14.37 -7.31 26.08
CA GLU A 1199 13.76 -5.97 26.18
C GLU A 1199 14.27 -5.00 25.10
N LEU A 1200 15.59 -4.95 24.88
CA LEU A 1200 16.19 -4.07 23.86
C LEU A 1200 15.73 -4.45 22.45
N GLU A 1201 15.76 -5.74 22.11
CA GLU A 1201 15.35 -6.21 20.79
C GLU A 1201 13.86 -5.96 20.54
N LEU A 1202 12.99 -6.22 21.53
CA LEU A 1202 11.56 -5.92 21.44
C LEU A 1202 11.29 -4.42 21.28
N ALA A 1203 12.07 -3.56 21.94
CA ALA A 1203 11.97 -2.13 21.75
C ALA A 1203 12.38 -1.69 20.33
N CYS A 1204 13.43 -2.28 19.76
CA CYS A 1204 13.80 -2.09 18.35
C CYS A 1204 12.64 -2.48 17.42
N VAL A 1205 12.04 -3.65 17.62
CA VAL A 1205 10.88 -4.11 16.83
C VAL A 1205 9.72 -3.11 16.92
N GLY A 1206 9.39 -2.65 18.13
CA GLY A 1206 8.35 -1.63 18.32
C GLY A 1206 8.66 -0.34 17.54
N LEU A 1207 9.86 0.24 17.73
CA LEU A 1207 10.23 1.50 17.07
C LEU A 1207 10.25 1.40 15.54
N ASP A 1208 10.65 0.27 14.97
CA ASP A 1208 10.60 0.05 13.52
C ASP A 1208 9.17 -0.04 12.99
N ALA A 1209 8.28 -0.73 13.72
CA ALA A 1209 6.87 -0.80 13.40
C ALA A 1209 6.20 0.59 13.38
N SER A 1210 6.58 1.47 14.32
CA SER A 1210 6.12 2.87 14.34
C SER A 1210 6.55 3.64 13.07
N ARG A 1211 7.79 3.42 12.61
CA ARG A 1211 8.34 4.08 11.42
C ARG A 1211 7.66 3.64 10.12
N VAL A 1212 7.36 2.34 10.01
CA VAL A 1212 6.65 1.72 8.88
C VAL A 1212 5.27 2.37 8.67
N ARG A 1213 4.50 2.58 9.75
CA ARG A 1213 3.16 3.21 9.69
C ARG A 1213 3.16 4.61 9.06
N LYS A 1214 4.15 5.44 9.40
CA LYS A 1214 4.25 6.82 8.88
C LYS A 1214 4.64 6.95 7.42
N ARG A 1215 5.24 5.90 6.84
CA ARG A 1215 5.64 5.87 5.42
C ARG A 1215 4.53 5.37 4.50
N ALA A 1216 3.40 4.91 5.04
CA ALA A 1216 2.24 4.40 4.30
C ALA A 1216 1.46 5.46 3.48
N SER A 1217 1.90 6.73 3.47
CA SER A 1217 1.48 7.77 2.51
C SER A 1217 2.28 7.75 1.19
N ARG A 1218 3.27 6.86 1.07
CA ARG A 1218 4.02 6.51 -0.14
C ARG A 1218 3.90 5.01 -0.39
N SER A 1219 4.16 4.56 -1.61
CA SER A 1219 4.07 3.13 -2.00
C SER A 1219 4.84 2.24 -1.02
N LEU A 1220 4.24 1.10 -0.64
CA LEU A 1220 4.76 0.17 0.37
C LEU A 1220 6.04 -0.59 -0.05
N GLU A 1221 6.41 -0.54 -1.34
CA GLU A 1221 7.57 -1.23 -1.96
C GLU A 1221 8.96 -0.69 -1.54
N ALA A 1222 9.04 0.37 -0.74
CA ALA A 1222 10.32 0.95 -0.32
C ALA A 1222 10.67 0.69 1.16
N GLN A 1223 10.02 -0.29 1.80
CA GLN A 1223 10.18 -0.50 3.24
C GLN A 1223 11.14 -1.67 3.56
N PRO A 1224 12.23 -1.41 4.30
CA PRO A 1224 13.22 -2.43 4.65
C PRO A 1224 12.65 -3.45 5.64
N PRO A 1225 13.10 -4.72 5.60
CA PRO A 1225 12.60 -5.76 6.49
C PRO A 1225 13.01 -5.49 7.95
N MET A 1226 12.04 -5.58 8.88
CA MET A 1226 12.33 -5.62 10.31
C MET A 1226 13.08 -6.92 10.64
N ARG A 1227 14.40 -6.82 10.83
CA ARG A 1227 15.26 -7.98 11.12
C ARG A 1227 15.20 -8.32 12.60
N VAL A 1228 14.94 -9.60 12.90
CA VAL A 1228 14.78 -10.19 14.25
C VAL A 1228 15.67 -11.42 14.37
N SER A 1229 16.37 -11.54 15.50
CA SER A 1229 17.35 -12.61 15.80
C SER A 1229 16.72 -14.00 15.83
N GLY A 1230 17.55 -15.03 15.57
CA GLY A 1230 17.16 -16.43 15.66
C GLY A 1230 16.73 -16.80 17.08
N GLY A 1231 17.44 -16.27 18.09
CA GLY A 1231 17.11 -16.44 19.51
C GLY A 1231 15.71 -15.92 19.84
N LEU A 1232 15.37 -14.69 19.44
CA LEU A 1232 14.04 -14.14 19.71
C LEU A 1232 12.94 -14.89 18.95
N LYS A 1233 13.18 -15.28 17.69
CA LYS A 1233 12.25 -16.12 16.91
C LYS A 1233 11.95 -17.45 17.59
N THR A 1234 12.97 -18.10 18.14
CA THR A 1234 12.83 -19.37 18.85
C THR A 1234 11.99 -19.20 20.11
N MET A 1235 12.24 -18.14 20.88
CA MET A 1235 11.48 -17.82 22.09
C MET A 1235 10.01 -17.46 21.80
N LEU A 1236 9.73 -16.86 20.64
CA LEU A 1236 8.39 -16.55 20.16
C LEU A 1236 7.75 -17.73 19.37
N GLN A 1237 8.36 -18.92 19.37
CA GLN A 1237 7.87 -20.12 18.67
C GLN A 1237 7.62 -19.91 17.15
N GLY A 1238 8.33 -18.97 16.52
CA GLY A 1238 8.19 -18.63 15.09
C GLY A 1238 7.14 -17.55 14.78
N ASP A 1239 6.28 -17.16 15.73
CA ASP A 1239 5.20 -16.18 15.56
C ASP A 1239 5.65 -14.73 15.83
N VAL A 1240 6.74 -14.30 15.19
CA VAL A 1240 7.20 -12.89 15.25
C VAL A 1240 6.20 -11.95 14.53
N LEU A 1241 5.39 -12.49 13.62
CA LEU A 1241 4.49 -11.72 12.74
C LEU A 1241 3.29 -11.09 13.48
N ASP A 1242 2.90 -11.57 14.65
CA ASP A 1242 1.74 -11.03 15.38
C ASP A 1242 2.07 -9.83 16.29
N LEU A 1243 3.35 -9.60 16.56
CA LEU A 1243 3.82 -8.49 17.39
C LEU A 1243 3.52 -7.11 16.79
N VAL A 1244 3.21 -7.04 15.49
CA VAL A 1244 2.97 -5.77 14.74
C VAL A 1244 1.68 -5.81 13.89
N ARG A 1245 1.13 -6.99 13.53
CA ARG A 1245 -0.08 -7.11 12.69
C ARG A 1245 -1.40 -6.71 13.38
N SER A 1246 -1.39 -6.52 14.69
CA SER A 1246 -2.60 -6.39 15.52
C SER A 1246 -2.97 -4.94 15.91
N GLY A 1247 -2.17 -3.95 15.53
CA GLY A 1247 -2.51 -2.55 15.77
C GLY A 1247 -3.29 -1.99 14.58
N GLY A 1248 -4.58 -2.33 14.55
CA GLY A 1248 -5.53 -1.89 13.54
C GLY A 1248 -5.75 -0.38 13.52
N VAL A 1249 -6.06 0.13 12.33
CA VAL A 1249 -6.74 1.41 12.11
C VAL A 1249 -8.10 1.33 12.81
N ARG A 1250 -8.33 2.24 13.78
CA ARG A 1250 -9.65 2.60 14.28
C ARG A 1250 -10.26 3.68 13.40
#